data_AF-A0A9P5ADS1-F1
#
_entry.id   AF-A0A9P5ADS1-F1
#
_cell.length_a   1.000
_cell.length_b   1.000
_cell.length_c   1.000
_cell.angle_alpha   90.00
_cell.angle_beta   90.00
_cell.angle_gamma   90.00
#
_symmetry.space_group_name_H-M   'P 1'
#
loop_
_entity.id
_entity.type
_entity.pdbx_description
1 polymer ?
#
loop_
_entity_poly.entity_id
_entity_poly.type
_entity_poly.pdbx_seq_one_letter_code
_entity_poly.pdbx_strand_id
1 'polypeptide(L)'
;MYPETFDGFAIPSASEWDSPKRITFKPKAFGEYDIDVKIVACGVCGSDVHTTTGGWGNKTWPLVPGHEIIGYAVRVGAKVTSVKVGDRVGVGAQISACLDCPTCKDGNETYCKEQMDTYGSVYPDGTVAHGGYSSHIRAHEHFTFPIPEELETELAAPMLCAGLTAYSPLVRNGAGPGKKVGIVGIGGIGHFGILFSKALGAETYAISRSSSKKDDALAMGADGFLETRIEGWSKEHEMTFDLILSTASSNDDFDLAPYLSLLKVHGRFIAVGLPEGEGWRVSPQSLLANGCLIGSSHLGSREETLAMLELAAKQGIKSWVETIPISEKGCGEARVDCQYDDGPSQRIDTSGGTKEIISRLKDIKDILAEQQQQLTVLSSLNASHPASRVGLAHGVMSNTSDGSPSSVSMHGTQPIDNDSPQFATHMRKQSDADASEPMNIPAEHKTSSSYLLGLPAVKMLVGEYPTNLFFLLESQSPLPPELSPEQCQTSLPPFQIDRPFLDHLVASFFSSVHVSHPVLDQAEFTIIYERFLDKGADSSTESALCMTVFALGAVSSLPTGSSDTQSSPAGTEYIKYALPTLMLRSLWLFSFDLALAQALVLASVYFAYIVRPLHSWRLIYLATNLLQLKLSSSMGCQKQALNTEVDILRLFWSCFIIECDRLAELELPRSSLQQLTDDANLPRCENLDDIHMTAYLAEISIRRLLNRIHNSLYPRKPNALNTSLSSTSLMTPEEFSIDELTSITSVCEELHSQLDLWHAAIPEQFRPPLNLEDIDNDRISILRIRYYAARHIIYRPFVLHVTTHNNSQIPSAVIEKAGICIESCSLYLYHTSKILRAPSQYTWTFALSSLGAVIILTLSWLNPKLRFFVPEVDSFQSMAIDNLSRWNVSSISDVLAILEEIRRKTRLRSRV
;
A
#
# COMPACT_ATOMS: atom_id res chain seq x y z
N MET A 1 24.95 -27.65 -42.12
CA MET A 1 24.53 -26.33 -42.62
C MET A 1 24.13 -25.53 -41.41
N TYR A 2 24.66 -24.31 -41.26
CA TYR A 2 24.32 -23.44 -40.14
C TYR A 2 22.92 -22.84 -40.34
N PRO A 3 22.02 -22.83 -39.33
CA PRO A 3 20.65 -22.39 -39.54
C PRO A 3 20.55 -20.86 -39.69
N GLU A 4 19.69 -20.39 -40.61
CA GLU A 4 19.45 -18.94 -40.78
C GLU A 4 18.53 -18.35 -39.70
N THR A 5 17.74 -19.20 -39.04
CA THR A 5 16.80 -18.86 -37.97
C THR A 5 17.02 -19.75 -36.76
N PHE A 6 16.68 -19.26 -35.57
CA PHE A 6 16.80 -20.01 -34.32
C PHE A 6 15.43 -20.33 -33.75
N ASP A 7 15.31 -21.50 -33.14
CA ASP A 7 14.16 -21.83 -32.30
C ASP A 7 14.43 -21.46 -30.85
N GLY A 8 13.42 -21.00 -30.13
CA GLY A 8 13.48 -20.77 -28.69
C GLY A 8 12.10 -20.71 -28.02
N PHE A 9 12.10 -20.69 -26.70
CA PHE A 9 10.91 -20.65 -25.87
C PHE A 9 10.67 -19.22 -25.39
N ALA A 10 9.78 -18.52 -26.08
CA ALA A 10 9.51 -17.12 -25.82
C ALA A 10 8.29 -16.92 -24.94
N ILE A 11 8.37 -15.91 -24.08
CA ILE A 11 7.24 -15.36 -23.37
C ILE A 11 6.41 -14.50 -24.32
N PRO A 12 5.10 -14.76 -24.44
CA PRO A 12 4.22 -13.96 -25.29
C PRO A 12 3.93 -12.56 -24.74
N SER A 13 3.85 -12.42 -23.42
CA SER A 13 3.55 -11.18 -22.71
C SER A 13 3.88 -11.32 -21.22
N ALA A 14 4.00 -10.20 -20.50
CA ALA A 14 4.19 -10.23 -19.04
C ALA A 14 3.06 -10.95 -18.29
N SER A 15 1.83 -10.90 -18.80
CA SER A 15 0.68 -11.63 -18.26
C SER A 15 0.72 -13.15 -18.53
N GLU A 16 1.52 -13.60 -19.49
CA GLU A 16 1.71 -15.02 -19.86
C GLU A 16 3.15 -15.49 -19.55
N TRP A 17 3.78 -14.93 -18.51
CA TRP A 17 5.19 -15.17 -18.17
C TRP A 17 5.51 -16.63 -17.79
N ASP A 18 4.53 -17.35 -17.25
CA ASP A 18 4.63 -18.77 -16.86
C ASP A 18 4.37 -19.73 -18.03
N SER A 19 3.92 -19.22 -19.18
CA SER A 19 3.42 -19.99 -20.31
C SER A 19 4.24 -19.74 -21.59
N PRO A 20 5.52 -20.13 -21.62
CA PRO A 20 6.39 -19.88 -22.76
C PRO A 20 5.93 -20.69 -23.97
N LYS A 21 6.02 -20.10 -25.15
CA LYS A 21 5.67 -20.72 -26.43
C LYS A 21 6.90 -20.88 -27.28
N ARG A 22 7.03 -22.02 -27.95
CA ARG A 22 8.09 -22.22 -28.93
C ARG A 22 7.87 -21.29 -30.12
N ILE A 23 8.88 -20.50 -30.45
CA ILE A 23 8.92 -19.64 -31.62
C ILE A 23 10.17 -19.91 -32.44
N THR A 24 10.14 -19.48 -33.70
CA THR A 24 11.31 -19.37 -34.56
C THR A 24 11.57 -17.89 -34.84
N PHE A 25 12.80 -17.42 -34.65
CA PHE A 25 13.18 -16.03 -34.83
C PHE A 25 14.48 -15.90 -35.64
N LYS A 26 14.71 -14.71 -36.20
CA LYS A 26 15.93 -14.40 -36.93
C LYS A 26 16.89 -13.62 -36.01
N PRO A 27 18.13 -14.07 -35.81
CA PRO A 27 19.12 -13.28 -35.06
C PRO A 27 19.52 -12.02 -35.84
N LYS A 28 20.18 -11.07 -35.16
CA LYS A 28 20.81 -9.89 -35.78
C LYS A 28 21.73 -10.29 -36.94
N ALA A 29 22.08 -9.37 -37.84
CA ALA A 29 23.05 -9.69 -38.90
C ALA A 29 24.40 -10.19 -38.33
N PHE A 30 24.98 -11.20 -38.98
CA PHE A 30 26.28 -11.77 -38.57
C PHE A 30 27.40 -10.79 -38.92
N GLY A 31 28.12 -10.32 -37.91
CA GLY A 31 29.25 -9.40 -38.00
C GLY A 31 30.61 -10.08 -38.00
N GLU A 32 31.66 -9.30 -38.21
CA GLU A 32 33.04 -9.79 -38.33
C GLU A 32 33.62 -10.33 -37.00
N TYR A 33 33.05 -9.93 -35.87
CA TYR A 33 33.46 -10.32 -34.51
C TYR A 33 32.41 -11.19 -33.80
N ASP A 34 31.36 -11.60 -34.50
CA ASP A 34 30.31 -12.43 -33.92
C ASP A 34 30.74 -13.91 -33.84
N ILE A 35 30.21 -14.59 -32.84
CA ILE A 35 30.26 -16.03 -32.68
C ILE A 35 28.83 -16.53 -32.56
N ASP A 36 28.48 -17.53 -33.37
CA ASP A 36 27.26 -18.30 -33.17
C ASP A 36 27.57 -19.53 -32.33
N VAL A 37 26.82 -19.68 -31.25
CA VAL A 37 26.98 -20.74 -30.25
C VAL A 37 25.75 -21.63 -30.30
N LYS A 38 25.94 -22.94 -30.49
CA LYS A 38 24.89 -23.94 -30.32
C LYS A 38 24.76 -24.27 -28.84
N ILE A 39 23.63 -23.91 -28.25
CA ILE A 39 23.40 -23.98 -26.81
C ILE A 39 23.19 -25.43 -26.39
N VAL A 40 23.77 -25.80 -25.25
CA VAL A 40 23.59 -27.11 -24.61
C VAL A 40 23.09 -26.99 -23.17
N ALA A 41 23.34 -25.86 -22.50
CA ALA A 41 22.80 -25.55 -21.18
C ALA A 41 22.54 -24.04 -21.07
N CYS A 42 21.49 -23.68 -20.31
CA CYS A 42 21.25 -22.31 -19.88
C CYS A 42 20.76 -22.34 -18.43
N GLY A 43 21.36 -21.56 -17.55
CA GLY A 43 20.86 -21.35 -16.20
C GLY A 43 19.58 -20.50 -16.19
N VAL A 44 18.82 -20.64 -15.11
CA VAL A 44 17.59 -19.87 -14.84
C VAL A 44 17.91 -18.88 -13.72
N CYS A 45 17.93 -17.59 -14.07
CA CYS A 45 18.30 -16.52 -13.15
C CYS A 45 17.06 -15.82 -12.59
N GLY A 46 17.16 -15.23 -11.40
CA GLY A 46 16.10 -14.35 -10.86
C GLY A 46 15.78 -13.18 -11.80
N SER A 47 16.76 -12.71 -12.57
CA SER A 47 16.58 -11.70 -13.61
C SER A 47 15.65 -12.13 -14.75
N ASP A 48 15.61 -13.44 -15.06
CA ASP A 48 14.67 -13.98 -16.04
C ASP A 48 13.24 -13.84 -15.50
N VAL A 49 13.03 -14.09 -14.21
CA VAL A 49 11.73 -13.94 -13.56
C VAL A 49 11.30 -12.47 -13.54
N HIS A 50 12.09 -11.56 -12.97
CA HIS A 50 11.72 -10.14 -12.89
C HIS A 50 11.48 -9.50 -14.26
N THR A 51 12.23 -9.91 -15.28
CA THR A 51 11.99 -9.41 -16.64
C THR A 51 10.69 -9.97 -17.23
N THR A 52 10.44 -11.27 -17.04
CA THR A 52 9.30 -11.92 -17.67
C THR A 52 7.98 -11.59 -16.99
N THR A 53 7.97 -11.35 -15.67
CA THR A 53 6.79 -10.88 -14.92
C THR A 53 6.46 -9.40 -15.17
N GLY A 54 7.38 -8.63 -15.78
CA GLY A 54 7.25 -7.19 -15.96
C GLY A 54 7.65 -6.36 -14.73
N GLY A 55 8.25 -6.99 -13.71
CA GLY A 55 8.69 -6.34 -12.47
C GLY A 55 9.73 -5.23 -12.66
N TRP A 56 10.55 -5.32 -13.70
CA TRP A 56 11.50 -4.27 -14.10
C TRP A 56 11.01 -3.40 -15.28
N GLY A 57 9.68 -3.32 -15.45
CA GLY A 57 9.03 -2.57 -16.52
C GLY A 57 8.79 -3.39 -17.79
N ASN A 58 8.08 -2.77 -18.74
CA ASN A 58 7.65 -3.48 -19.95
C ASN A 58 8.82 -3.76 -20.91
N LYS A 59 8.76 -4.92 -21.58
CA LYS A 59 9.71 -5.34 -22.62
C LYS A 59 9.04 -5.48 -23.98
N THR A 60 9.84 -5.65 -25.03
CA THR A 60 9.35 -6.03 -26.36
C THR A 60 9.05 -7.53 -26.40
N TRP A 61 7.81 -7.88 -26.73
CA TRP A 61 7.34 -9.26 -26.82
C TRP A 61 7.12 -9.69 -28.29
N PRO A 62 7.21 -10.99 -28.62
CA PRO A 62 7.60 -12.10 -27.74
C PRO A 62 9.09 -12.07 -27.40
N LEU A 63 9.48 -12.53 -26.21
CA LEU A 63 10.86 -12.47 -25.72
C LEU A 63 11.36 -13.84 -25.27
N VAL A 64 12.54 -14.26 -25.73
CA VAL A 64 13.19 -15.47 -25.22
C VAL A 64 14.16 -15.04 -24.11
N PRO A 65 13.96 -15.44 -22.84
CA PRO A 65 14.86 -15.11 -21.75
C PRO A 65 16.05 -16.11 -21.66
N GLY A 66 16.86 -16.00 -20.61
CA GLY A 66 18.02 -16.83 -20.33
C GLY A 66 19.34 -16.13 -20.69
N HIS A 67 20.28 -16.06 -19.76
CA HIS A 67 21.56 -15.39 -19.96
C HIS A 67 22.74 -16.01 -19.19
N GLU A 68 22.62 -17.29 -18.89
CA GLU A 68 23.64 -18.11 -18.22
C GLU A 68 23.99 -19.26 -19.17
N ILE A 69 24.55 -18.95 -20.34
CA ILE A 69 24.51 -19.83 -21.51
C ILE A 69 25.83 -20.57 -21.69
N ILE A 70 25.79 -21.88 -21.92
CA ILE A 70 26.94 -22.66 -22.39
C ILE A 70 26.57 -23.46 -23.64
N GLY A 71 27.51 -23.50 -24.57
CA GLY A 71 27.36 -24.17 -25.85
C GLY A 71 28.68 -24.41 -26.56
N TYR A 72 28.58 -24.78 -27.83
CA TYR A 72 29.73 -24.98 -28.72
C TYR A 72 29.71 -23.95 -29.83
N ALA A 73 30.85 -23.31 -30.10
CA ALA A 73 31.00 -22.39 -31.21
C ALA A 73 30.80 -23.14 -32.54
N VAL A 74 29.82 -22.73 -33.36
CA VAL A 74 29.49 -23.38 -34.63
C VAL A 74 29.77 -22.48 -35.84
N ARG A 75 29.94 -21.17 -35.62
CA ARG A 75 30.37 -20.20 -36.63
C ARG A 75 31.12 -19.07 -35.94
N VAL A 76 32.25 -18.65 -36.50
CA VAL A 76 33.07 -17.55 -35.98
C VAL A 76 33.30 -16.50 -37.08
N GLY A 77 33.25 -15.23 -36.70
CA GLY A 77 33.52 -14.10 -37.58
C GLY A 77 34.97 -14.05 -38.04
N ALA A 78 35.21 -13.39 -39.16
CA ALA A 78 36.52 -13.36 -39.81
C ALA A 78 37.60 -12.65 -38.97
N LYS A 79 37.20 -11.81 -38.01
CA LYS A 79 38.11 -11.07 -37.12
C LYS A 79 38.14 -11.61 -35.69
N VAL A 80 37.38 -12.67 -35.40
CA VAL A 80 37.41 -13.35 -34.10
C VAL A 80 38.77 -13.99 -33.90
N THR A 81 39.37 -13.74 -32.73
CA THR A 81 40.69 -14.28 -32.36
C THR A 81 40.65 -15.11 -31.08
N SER A 82 39.60 -14.95 -30.27
CA SER A 82 39.50 -15.55 -28.93
C SER A 82 38.94 -16.98 -28.91
N VAL A 83 38.25 -17.42 -29.96
CA VAL A 83 37.50 -18.68 -30.03
C VAL A 83 37.57 -19.27 -31.45
N LYS A 84 37.63 -20.60 -31.57
CA LYS A 84 37.49 -21.32 -32.84
C LYS A 84 36.22 -22.21 -32.86
N VAL A 85 35.77 -22.56 -34.06
CA VAL A 85 34.65 -23.52 -34.22
C VAL A 85 34.97 -24.84 -33.51
N GLY A 86 34.03 -25.34 -32.73
CA GLY A 86 34.14 -26.54 -31.91
C GLY A 86 34.48 -26.27 -30.45
N ASP A 87 34.95 -25.07 -30.09
CA ASP A 87 35.26 -24.74 -28.71
C ASP A 87 33.99 -24.68 -27.85
N ARG A 88 34.11 -25.15 -26.59
CA ARG A 88 33.07 -25.00 -25.57
C ARG A 88 33.17 -23.60 -24.97
N VAL A 89 32.10 -22.82 -25.15
CA VAL A 89 32.06 -21.42 -24.76
C VAL A 89 30.79 -21.08 -24.01
N GLY A 90 30.84 -20.01 -23.22
CA GLY A 90 29.70 -19.44 -22.54
C GLY A 90 29.45 -17.98 -22.89
N VAL A 91 28.21 -17.56 -22.70
CA VAL A 91 27.73 -16.17 -22.86
C VAL A 91 26.94 -15.79 -21.61
N GLY A 92 27.30 -14.68 -21.00
CA GLY A 92 26.71 -14.19 -19.76
C GLY A 92 25.55 -13.22 -19.96
N ALA A 93 25.30 -12.37 -18.95
CA ALA A 93 24.20 -11.40 -18.94
C ALA A 93 24.39 -10.18 -19.86
N GLN A 94 25.63 -9.85 -20.23
CA GLN A 94 25.95 -8.80 -21.18
C GLN A 94 26.39 -9.40 -22.52
N ILE A 95 25.93 -8.84 -23.63
CA ILE A 95 26.21 -9.35 -24.99
C ILE A 95 26.91 -8.33 -25.90
N SER A 96 26.89 -7.05 -25.54
CA SER A 96 27.54 -5.98 -26.30
C SER A 96 27.93 -4.79 -25.42
N ALA A 97 28.89 -4.00 -25.93
CA ALA A 97 29.27 -2.66 -25.47
C ALA A 97 29.97 -1.94 -26.64
N CYS A 98 30.24 -0.64 -26.52
CA CYS A 98 30.97 0.09 -27.56
C CYS A 98 32.46 -0.32 -27.68
N LEU A 99 33.04 -0.87 -26.62
CA LEU A 99 34.45 -1.30 -26.50
C LEU A 99 35.52 -0.22 -26.75
N ASP A 100 35.12 1.02 -27.05
CA ASP A 100 36.02 2.11 -27.40
C ASP A 100 36.10 3.24 -26.36
N CYS A 101 35.09 3.36 -25.50
CA CYS A 101 35.04 4.42 -24.48
C CYS A 101 36.06 4.16 -23.35
N PRO A 102 36.45 5.19 -22.57
CA PRO A 102 37.38 5.03 -21.45
C PRO A 102 36.94 3.92 -20.48
N THR A 103 35.65 3.86 -20.16
CA THR A 103 35.07 2.82 -19.29
C THR A 103 35.32 1.40 -19.82
N CYS A 104 35.17 1.15 -21.12
CA CYS A 104 35.46 -0.17 -21.70
C CYS A 104 36.97 -0.45 -21.72
N LYS A 105 37.79 0.56 -22.05
CA LYS A 105 39.26 0.41 -22.11
C LYS A 105 39.88 0.16 -20.75
N ASP A 106 39.22 0.61 -19.68
CA ASP A 106 39.60 0.38 -18.29
C ASP A 106 39.00 -0.92 -17.71
N GLY A 107 38.53 -1.86 -18.54
CA GLY A 107 37.98 -3.15 -18.09
C GLY A 107 36.68 -3.01 -17.29
N ASN A 108 35.83 -2.05 -17.64
CA ASN A 108 34.57 -1.77 -16.98
C ASN A 108 33.39 -1.72 -17.97
N GLU A 109 33.45 -2.51 -19.03
CA GLU A 109 32.46 -2.56 -20.11
C GLU A 109 31.02 -2.84 -19.66
N THR A 110 30.81 -3.44 -18.49
CA THR A 110 29.50 -3.58 -17.82
C THR A 110 28.84 -2.24 -17.48
N TYR A 111 29.63 -1.18 -17.28
CA TYR A 111 29.16 0.18 -17.02
C TYR A 111 29.18 1.07 -18.27
N CYS A 112 29.35 0.48 -19.47
CA CYS A 112 29.32 1.22 -20.71
C CYS A 112 27.93 1.83 -20.96
N LYS A 113 27.89 3.06 -21.48
CA LYS A 113 26.62 3.72 -21.86
C LYS A 113 25.89 3.02 -23.02
N GLU A 114 26.63 2.24 -23.81
CA GLU A 114 26.12 1.45 -24.94
C GLU A 114 26.14 -0.05 -24.60
N GLN A 115 26.13 -0.42 -23.31
CA GLN A 115 26.01 -1.82 -22.91
C GLN A 115 24.66 -2.37 -23.37
N MET A 116 24.63 -3.66 -23.72
CA MET A 116 23.40 -4.38 -24.02
C MET A 116 23.32 -5.67 -23.25
N ASP A 117 22.18 -5.89 -22.61
CA ASP A 117 21.82 -7.17 -21.99
C ASP A 117 21.57 -8.25 -23.06
N THR A 118 21.88 -9.48 -22.71
CA THR A 118 21.77 -10.68 -23.57
C THR A 118 20.38 -10.92 -24.14
N TYR A 119 19.34 -10.49 -23.44
CA TYR A 119 17.97 -10.50 -23.95
C TYR A 119 17.23 -9.21 -23.61
N GLY A 120 16.22 -8.88 -24.42
CA GLY A 120 15.32 -7.74 -24.19
C GLY A 120 15.91 -6.38 -24.57
N SER A 121 17.21 -6.29 -24.87
CA SER A 121 17.84 -5.15 -25.51
C SER A 121 17.53 -5.10 -27.01
N VAL A 122 17.64 -3.92 -27.62
CA VAL A 122 17.44 -3.73 -29.07
C VAL A 122 18.77 -3.36 -29.72
N TYR A 123 19.19 -4.15 -30.71
CA TYR A 123 20.40 -3.88 -31.48
C TYR A 123 20.24 -2.62 -32.34
N PRO A 124 21.35 -1.98 -32.77
CA PRO A 124 21.28 -0.82 -33.66
C PRO A 124 20.52 -1.05 -34.98
N ASP A 125 20.42 -2.30 -35.43
CA ASP A 125 19.65 -2.69 -36.62
C ASP A 125 18.14 -2.87 -36.36
N GLY A 126 17.69 -2.62 -35.12
CA GLY A 126 16.30 -2.78 -34.68
C GLY A 126 15.92 -4.19 -34.25
N THR A 127 16.82 -5.16 -34.35
CA THR A 127 16.56 -6.55 -33.92
C THR A 127 16.53 -6.63 -32.40
N VAL A 128 15.54 -7.33 -31.84
CA VAL A 128 15.48 -7.61 -30.40
C VAL A 128 16.45 -8.74 -30.06
N ALA A 129 17.22 -8.57 -28.99
CA ALA A 129 18.08 -9.62 -28.44
C ALA A 129 17.22 -10.71 -27.77
N HIS A 130 17.38 -11.94 -28.23
CA HIS A 130 16.77 -13.14 -27.68
C HIS A 130 17.84 -13.97 -26.95
N GLY A 131 17.47 -14.51 -25.80
CA GLY A 131 18.36 -15.18 -24.86
C GLY A 131 18.50 -16.69 -25.05
N GLY A 132 18.93 -17.31 -23.96
CA GLY A 132 19.49 -18.66 -23.87
C GLY A 132 18.49 -19.80 -23.86
N TYR A 133 17.19 -19.54 -23.69
CA TYR A 133 16.16 -20.59 -23.82
C TYR A 133 15.88 -20.87 -25.30
N SER A 134 16.95 -21.04 -26.07
CA SER A 134 16.96 -21.17 -27.50
C SER A 134 17.98 -22.22 -27.95
N SER A 135 17.89 -22.59 -29.22
CA SER A 135 18.81 -23.53 -29.86
C SER A 135 20.21 -22.95 -30.06
N HIS A 136 20.30 -21.64 -30.28
CA HIS A 136 21.54 -20.94 -30.60
C HIS A 136 21.50 -19.50 -30.11
N ILE A 137 22.67 -18.93 -29.85
CA ILE A 137 22.84 -17.49 -29.61
C ILE A 137 23.96 -16.92 -30.48
N ARG A 138 23.82 -15.65 -30.87
CA ARG A 138 24.82 -14.87 -31.59
C ARG A 138 25.35 -13.78 -30.67
N ALA A 139 26.62 -13.86 -30.29
CA ALA A 139 27.26 -12.92 -29.36
C ALA A 139 28.57 -12.38 -29.94
N HIS A 140 28.97 -11.18 -29.52
CA HIS A 140 30.29 -10.64 -29.86
C HIS A 140 31.39 -11.41 -29.12
N GLU A 141 32.56 -11.60 -29.73
CA GLU A 141 33.64 -12.43 -29.14
C GLU A 141 34.09 -11.98 -27.74
N HIS A 142 34.03 -10.67 -27.48
CA HIS A 142 34.38 -10.08 -26.18
C HIS A 142 33.46 -10.58 -25.04
N PHE A 143 32.23 -10.95 -25.35
CA PHE A 143 31.25 -11.47 -24.39
C PHE A 143 31.02 -12.98 -24.52
N THR A 144 31.93 -13.65 -25.25
CA THR A 144 31.98 -15.09 -25.38
C THR A 144 33.23 -15.59 -24.66
N PHE A 145 33.04 -16.48 -23.69
CA PHE A 145 34.09 -16.91 -22.76
C PHE A 145 34.42 -18.38 -22.97
N PRO A 146 35.68 -18.79 -23.09
CA PRO A 146 36.04 -20.21 -23.07
C PRO A 146 35.69 -20.81 -21.70
N ILE A 147 35.09 -22.00 -21.68
CA ILE A 147 34.74 -22.70 -20.44
C ILE A 147 35.82 -23.76 -20.15
N PRO A 148 36.59 -23.64 -19.03
CA PRO A 148 37.61 -24.61 -18.64
C PRO A 148 37.09 -26.05 -18.66
N GLU A 149 37.90 -27.01 -19.11
CA GLU A 149 37.50 -28.42 -19.26
C GLU A 149 37.08 -29.06 -17.92
N GLU A 150 37.69 -28.61 -16.84
CA GLU A 150 37.46 -29.07 -15.46
C GLU A 150 36.08 -28.70 -14.93
N LEU A 151 35.41 -27.70 -15.53
CA LEU A 151 34.07 -27.30 -15.13
C LEU A 151 33.01 -28.05 -15.93
N GLU A 152 32.16 -28.77 -15.21
CA GLU A 152 30.97 -29.43 -15.77
C GLU A 152 30.00 -28.37 -16.32
N THR A 153 29.42 -28.64 -17.49
CA THR A 153 28.62 -27.66 -18.26
C THR A 153 27.48 -27.09 -17.43
N GLU A 154 26.69 -27.96 -16.80
CA GLU A 154 25.51 -27.60 -16.02
C GLU A 154 25.88 -26.79 -14.77
N LEU A 155 27.06 -27.04 -14.21
CA LEU A 155 27.57 -26.34 -13.03
C LEU A 155 28.21 -24.99 -13.36
N ALA A 156 28.82 -24.88 -14.53
CA ALA A 156 29.46 -23.66 -15.00
C ALA A 156 28.44 -22.61 -15.51
N ALA A 157 27.30 -23.05 -16.04
CA ALA A 157 26.35 -22.15 -16.69
C ALA A 157 25.89 -21.00 -15.76
N PRO A 158 25.50 -21.25 -14.49
CA PRO A 158 25.10 -20.18 -13.57
C PRO A 158 26.24 -19.25 -13.14
N MET A 159 27.50 -19.62 -13.36
CA MET A 159 28.63 -18.74 -13.05
C MET A 159 28.66 -17.50 -13.96
N LEU A 160 28.11 -17.60 -15.17
CA LEU A 160 28.17 -16.55 -16.19
C LEU A 160 27.28 -15.34 -15.90
N CYS A 161 26.40 -15.42 -14.90
CA CYS A 161 25.68 -14.28 -14.34
C CYS A 161 25.76 -14.27 -12.82
N ALA A 162 25.11 -15.21 -12.13
CA ALA A 162 25.07 -15.22 -10.66
C ALA A 162 26.46 -15.33 -10.03
N GLY A 163 27.32 -16.21 -10.56
CA GLY A 163 28.70 -16.34 -10.09
C GLY A 163 29.52 -15.07 -10.27
N LEU A 164 29.50 -14.49 -11.47
CA LEU A 164 30.23 -13.27 -11.80
C LEU A 164 29.75 -12.08 -10.96
N THR A 165 28.43 -11.97 -10.78
CA THR A 165 27.78 -10.94 -9.96
C THR A 165 28.19 -11.03 -8.49
N ALA A 166 28.45 -12.24 -7.98
CA ALA A 166 29.02 -12.42 -6.64
C ALA A 166 30.53 -12.16 -6.61
N TYR A 167 31.28 -12.67 -7.59
CA TYR A 167 32.73 -12.64 -7.62
C TYR A 167 33.31 -11.22 -7.80
N SER A 168 32.80 -10.47 -8.77
CA SER A 168 33.27 -9.12 -9.10
C SER A 168 33.32 -8.18 -7.88
N PRO A 169 32.23 -7.97 -7.12
CA PRO A 169 32.27 -7.12 -5.93
C PRO A 169 33.13 -7.69 -4.80
N LEU A 170 33.28 -9.01 -4.67
CA LEU A 170 34.20 -9.60 -3.69
C LEU A 170 35.65 -9.18 -4.00
N VAL A 171 36.10 -9.34 -5.24
CA VAL A 171 37.47 -8.98 -5.65
C VAL A 171 37.68 -7.47 -5.60
N ARG A 172 36.78 -6.67 -6.18
CA ARG A 172 36.89 -5.20 -6.22
C ARG A 172 36.95 -4.56 -4.84
N ASN A 173 36.35 -5.20 -3.83
CA ASN A 173 36.31 -4.70 -2.46
C ASN A 173 37.29 -5.40 -1.53
N GLY A 174 38.15 -6.26 -2.07
CA GLY A 174 39.30 -6.83 -1.38
C GLY A 174 39.01 -8.03 -0.49
N ALA A 175 37.98 -8.83 -0.79
CA ALA A 175 37.78 -10.13 -0.14
C ALA A 175 39.02 -11.01 -0.34
N GLY A 176 39.49 -11.64 0.74
CA GLY A 176 40.70 -12.47 0.71
C GLY A 176 41.22 -12.83 2.11
N PRO A 177 42.44 -13.38 2.21
CA PRO A 177 43.01 -13.81 3.48
C PRO A 177 43.04 -12.69 4.53
N GLY A 178 42.57 -13.00 5.74
CA GLY A 178 42.51 -12.04 6.86
C GLY A 178 41.32 -11.06 6.78
N LYS A 179 40.43 -11.20 5.79
CA LYS A 179 39.18 -10.42 5.71
C LYS A 179 38.01 -11.23 6.17
N LYS A 180 37.07 -10.56 6.86
CA LYS A 180 35.79 -11.15 7.27
C LYS A 180 34.67 -10.63 6.38
N VAL A 181 33.96 -11.54 5.70
CA VAL A 181 32.95 -11.24 4.68
C VAL A 181 31.60 -11.78 5.11
N GLY A 182 30.56 -10.95 5.08
CA GLY A 182 29.17 -11.35 5.30
C GLY A 182 28.42 -11.49 3.98
N ILE A 183 27.68 -12.58 3.78
CA ILE A 183 26.83 -12.80 2.60
C ILE A 183 25.37 -12.76 3.05
N VAL A 184 24.63 -11.73 2.63
CA VAL A 184 23.21 -11.55 3.01
C VAL A 184 22.30 -12.15 1.96
N GLY A 185 21.48 -13.12 2.39
CA GLY A 185 20.62 -13.90 1.51
C GLY A 185 21.37 -15.10 0.93
N ILE A 186 20.75 -16.29 1.00
CA ILE A 186 21.35 -17.57 0.57
C ILE A 186 20.49 -18.14 -0.56
N GLY A 187 20.38 -17.35 -1.63
CA GLY A 187 19.67 -17.70 -2.87
C GLY A 187 20.66 -18.06 -3.99
N GLY A 188 20.23 -17.89 -5.24
CA GLY A 188 21.06 -18.18 -6.42
C GLY A 188 22.40 -17.42 -6.44
N ILE A 189 22.43 -16.12 -6.12
CA ILE A 189 23.69 -15.36 -6.05
C ILE A 189 24.41 -15.61 -4.71
N GLY A 190 23.65 -15.71 -3.61
CA GLY A 190 24.19 -15.89 -2.26
C GLY A 190 25.06 -17.14 -2.10
N HIS A 191 24.66 -18.26 -2.73
CA HIS A 191 25.46 -19.49 -2.68
C HIS A 191 26.83 -19.30 -3.35
N PHE A 192 26.89 -18.60 -4.49
CA PHE A 192 28.15 -18.20 -5.12
C PHE A 192 28.94 -17.20 -4.27
N GLY A 193 28.26 -16.29 -3.58
CA GLY A 193 28.89 -15.39 -2.61
C GLY A 193 29.68 -16.15 -1.55
N ILE A 194 29.11 -17.22 -0.99
CA ILE A 194 29.79 -18.09 -0.01
C ILE A 194 30.97 -18.81 -0.68
N LEU A 195 30.72 -19.51 -1.79
CA LEU A 195 31.73 -20.32 -2.48
C LEU A 195 32.96 -19.49 -2.89
N PHE A 196 32.75 -18.34 -3.52
CA PHE A 196 33.85 -17.49 -3.98
C PHE A 196 34.52 -16.72 -2.84
N SER A 197 33.79 -16.27 -1.82
CA SER A 197 34.41 -15.64 -0.65
C SER A 197 35.36 -16.61 0.06
N LYS A 198 34.94 -17.88 0.21
CA LYS A 198 35.79 -18.95 0.74
C LYS A 198 36.96 -19.28 -0.18
N ALA A 199 36.75 -19.39 -1.48
CA ALA A 199 37.82 -19.66 -2.44
C ALA A 199 38.88 -18.56 -2.52
N LEU A 200 38.47 -17.30 -2.28
CA LEU A 200 39.38 -16.16 -2.16
C LEU A 200 40.15 -16.17 -0.83
N GLY A 201 39.77 -17.01 0.14
CA GLY A 201 40.46 -17.18 1.42
C GLY A 201 39.93 -16.31 2.56
N ALA A 202 38.74 -15.71 2.41
CA ALA A 202 38.12 -14.94 3.48
C ALA A 202 37.46 -15.81 4.56
N GLU A 203 37.35 -15.25 5.76
CA GLU A 203 36.45 -15.75 6.80
C GLU A 203 35.02 -15.33 6.42
N THR A 204 34.16 -16.27 6.08
CA THR A 204 32.87 -16.02 5.42
C THR A 204 31.72 -16.39 6.33
N TYR A 205 30.79 -15.47 6.56
CA TYR A 205 29.56 -15.73 7.31
C TYR A 205 28.37 -15.59 6.40
N ALA A 206 27.44 -16.53 6.51
CA ALA A 206 26.13 -16.40 5.90
C ALA A 206 25.18 -15.64 6.83
N ILE A 207 24.37 -14.74 6.28
CA ILE A 207 23.41 -13.93 7.02
C ILE A 207 22.05 -14.13 6.35
N SER A 208 21.09 -14.67 7.10
CA SER A 208 19.78 -15.07 6.58
C SER A 208 18.69 -14.82 7.62
N ARG A 209 17.44 -14.70 7.18
CA ARG A 209 16.29 -14.43 8.07
C ARG A 209 16.00 -15.56 9.05
N SER A 210 16.09 -16.80 8.58
CA SER A 210 15.90 -18.00 9.40
C SER A 210 17.07 -18.97 9.26
N SER A 211 17.17 -19.91 10.20
CA SER A 211 18.17 -20.98 10.21
C SER A 211 17.91 -22.13 9.23
N SER A 212 16.86 -22.09 8.40
CA SER A 212 16.52 -23.21 7.49
C SER A 212 17.62 -23.56 6.50
N LYS A 213 18.45 -22.58 6.12
CA LYS A 213 19.58 -22.73 5.18
C LYS A 213 20.95 -22.80 5.87
N LYS A 214 20.97 -22.97 7.20
CA LYS A 214 22.22 -22.98 7.97
C LYS A 214 23.13 -24.15 7.58
N ASP A 215 22.58 -25.36 7.51
CA ASP A 215 23.37 -26.55 7.20
C ASP A 215 23.92 -26.49 5.76
N ASP A 216 23.12 -26.00 4.81
CA ASP A 216 23.57 -25.78 3.43
C ASP A 216 24.69 -24.74 3.37
N ALA A 217 24.58 -23.62 4.10
CA ALA A 217 25.61 -22.59 4.15
C ALA A 217 26.94 -23.12 4.70
N LEU A 218 26.87 -23.94 5.76
CA LEU A 218 28.05 -24.57 6.36
C LEU A 218 28.65 -25.62 5.41
N ALA A 219 27.82 -26.38 4.70
CA ALA A 219 28.26 -27.35 3.69
C ALA A 219 28.96 -26.68 2.49
N MET A 220 28.57 -25.46 2.14
CA MET A 220 29.26 -24.61 1.17
C MET A 220 30.56 -23.99 1.70
N GLY A 221 30.84 -24.14 2.99
CA GLY A 221 32.09 -23.72 3.62
C GLY A 221 32.01 -22.41 4.42
N ALA A 222 30.83 -21.86 4.70
CA ALA A 222 30.71 -20.72 5.60
C ALA A 222 31.31 -21.05 6.99
N ASP A 223 32.07 -20.13 7.57
CA ASP A 223 32.69 -20.26 8.89
C ASP A 223 31.70 -19.94 10.02
N GLY A 224 30.60 -19.24 9.69
CA GLY A 224 29.55 -18.91 10.64
C GLY A 224 28.23 -18.54 9.97
N PHE A 225 27.18 -18.42 10.78
CA PHE A 225 25.82 -18.13 10.34
C PHE A 225 25.14 -17.17 11.30
N LEU A 226 24.54 -16.10 10.78
CA LEU A 226 23.73 -15.13 11.53
C LEU A 226 22.27 -15.23 11.09
N GLU A 227 21.38 -15.40 12.07
CA GLU A 227 19.94 -15.46 11.86
C GLU A 227 19.31 -14.12 12.27
N THR A 228 18.80 -13.35 11.29
CA THR A 228 18.40 -11.95 11.52
C THR A 228 17.07 -11.80 12.26
N ARG A 229 16.27 -12.87 12.39
CA ARG A 229 15.05 -12.89 13.21
C ARG A 229 15.32 -13.09 14.70
N ILE A 230 16.56 -13.41 15.09
CA ILE A 230 16.93 -13.47 16.51
C ILE A 230 17.10 -12.04 17.04
N GLU A 231 16.46 -11.72 18.17
CA GLU A 231 16.60 -10.41 18.79
C GLU A 231 18.08 -10.13 19.14
N GLY A 232 18.60 -8.99 18.69
CA GLY A 232 19.99 -8.62 18.93
C GLY A 232 21.04 -9.45 18.18
N TRP A 233 20.66 -10.13 17.09
CA TRP A 233 21.53 -10.99 16.28
C TRP A 233 22.86 -10.33 15.84
N SER A 234 22.89 -9.01 15.71
CA SER A 234 24.07 -8.27 15.26
C SER A 234 25.07 -7.95 16.39
N LYS A 235 24.64 -7.98 17.66
CA LYS A 235 25.41 -7.43 18.80
C LYS A 235 26.78 -8.07 18.98
N GLU A 236 26.90 -9.39 18.83
CA GLU A 236 28.17 -10.11 19.00
C GLU A 236 29.15 -9.87 17.84
N HIS A 237 28.66 -9.30 16.73
CA HIS A 237 29.39 -9.13 15.50
C HIS A 237 29.52 -7.67 15.05
N GLU A 238 29.16 -6.71 15.93
CA GLU A 238 29.35 -5.29 15.67
C GLU A 238 30.81 -4.97 15.32
N MET A 239 30.98 -4.22 14.23
CA MET A 239 32.27 -3.81 13.71
C MET A 239 33.29 -4.95 13.46
N THR A 240 32.82 -6.13 13.06
CA THR A 240 33.70 -7.28 12.77
C THR A 240 33.93 -7.55 11.29
N PHE A 241 33.05 -7.09 10.39
CA PHE A 241 33.10 -7.39 8.96
C PHE A 241 33.83 -6.33 8.14
N ASP A 242 34.70 -6.76 7.23
CA ASP A 242 35.38 -5.87 6.27
C ASP A 242 34.46 -5.55 5.07
N LEU A 243 33.66 -6.54 4.66
CA LEU A 243 32.77 -6.47 3.51
C LEU A 243 31.48 -7.24 3.81
N ILE A 244 30.35 -6.67 3.41
CA ILE A 244 29.07 -7.37 3.31
C ILE A 244 28.61 -7.31 1.87
N LEU A 245 28.35 -8.47 1.27
CA LEU A 245 27.73 -8.60 -0.04
C LEU A 245 26.26 -8.98 0.16
N SER A 246 25.35 -8.07 -0.22
CA SER A 246 23.92 -8.32 -0.14
C SER A 246 23.36 -8.81 -1.46
N THR A 247 22.78 -10.01 -1.42
CA THR A 247 22.16 -10.70 -2.56
C THR A 247 20.65 -10.87 -2.36
N ALA A 248 20.04 -10.09 -1.46
CA ALA A 248 18.61 -10.17 -1.16
C ALA A 248 17.76 -9.69 -2.35
N SER A 249 16.78 -10.50 -2.74
CA SER A 249 15.86 -10.23 -3.86
C SER A 249 14.54 -9.56 -3.43
N SER A 250 14.37 -9.27 -2.14
CA SER A 250 13.24 -8.52 -1.59
C SER A 250 13.72 -7.44 -0.61
N ASN A 251 12.92 -6.38 -0.46
CA ASN A 251 13.06 -5.34 0.56
C ASN A 251 12.21 -5.61 1.81
N ASP A 252 11.40 -6.66 1.81
CA ASP A 252 10.51 -7.01 2.93
C ASP A 252 11.32 -7.33 4.18
N ASP A 253 10.97 -6.71 5.30
CA ASP A 253 11.67 -6.81 6.58
C ASP A 253 13.18 -6.53 6.52
N PHE A 254 13.65 -5.76 5.52
CA PHE A 254 15.07 -5.44 5.34
C PHE A 254 15.46 -4.13 6.02
N ASP A 255 15.66 -4.15 7.34
CA ASP A 255 16.28 -3.02 8.05
C ASP A 255 17.79 -3.01 7.81
N LEU A 256 18.27 -2.01 7.06
CA LEU A 256 19.68 -1.90 6.68
C LEU A 256 20.59 -1.57 7.87
N ALA A 257 20.10 -0.85 8.90
CA ALA A 257 20.96 -0.31 9.96
C ALA A 257 21.70 -1.39 10.77
N PRO A 258 21.06 -2.50 11.21
CA PRO A 258 21.75 -3.62 11.85
C PRO A 258 22.83 -4.28 10.97
N TYR A 259 22.68 -4.32 9.64
CA TYR A 259 23.73 -4.84 8.77
C TYR A 259 24.91 -3.88 8.67
N LEU A 260 24.66 -2.58 8.66
CA LEU A 260 25.72 -1.57 8.64
C LEU A 260 26.53 -1.56 9.94
N SER A 261 25.91 -1.86 11.10
CA SER A 261 26.61 -1.90 12.38
C SER A 261 27.63 -3.05 12.48
N LEU A 262 27.45 -4.12 11.69
CA LEU A 262 28.39 -5.24 11.58
C LEU A 262 29.72 -4.82 10.95
N LEU A 263 29.74 -3.76 10.15
CA LEU A 263 30.91 -3.34 9.39
C LEU A 263 31.95 -2.67 10.30
N LYS A 264 33.21 -3.03 10.11
CA LYS A 264 34.37 -2.32 10.63
C LYS A 264 34.36 -0.85 10.19
N VAL A 265 35.21 -0.05 10.81
CA VAL A 265 35.46 1.31 10.34
C VAL A 265 35.86 1.30 8.86
N HIS A 266 35.10 2.04 8.03
CA HIS A 266 35.23 2.06 6.56
C HIS A 266 35.00 0.72 5.85
N GLY A 267 34.34 -0.23 6.51
CA GLY A 267 33.83 -1.45 5.89
C GLY A 267 32.80 -1.13 4.82
N ARG A 268 32.59 -2.07 3.89
CA ARG A 268 31.77 -1.84 2.69
C ARG A 268 30.54 -2.74 2.70
N PHE A 269 29.37 -2.15 2.50
CA PHE A 269 28.15 -2.86 2.14
C PHE A 269 27.94 -2.74 0.64
N ILE A 270 27.96 -3.85 -0.10
CA ILE A 270 27.80 -3.88 -1.55
C ILE A 270 26.54 -4.66 -1.91
N ALA A 271 25.62 -3.97 -2.56
CA ALA A 271 24.36 -4.51 -3.03
C ALA A 271 24.47 -5.07 -4.45
N VAL A 272 24.00 -6.30 -4.65
CA VAL A 272 23.79 -6.89 -5.98
C VAL A 272 22.38 -7.43 -6.19
N GLY A 273 21.60 -7.55 -5.11
CA GLY A 273 20.16 -7.78 -5.22
C GLY A 273 19.44 -6.56 -5.79
N LEU A 274 18.51 -6.81 -6.72
CA LEU A 274 17.71 -5.78 -7.40
C LEU A 274 16.20 -6.03 -7.17
N PRO A 275 15.71 -5.91 -5.92
CA PRO A 275 14.30 -6.08 -5.58
C PRO A 275 13.41 -5.06 -6.27
N GLU A 276 12.15 -5.42 -6.50
CA GLU A 276 11.11 -4.51 -6.98
C GLU A 276 10.73 -3.48 -5.89
N GLY A 277 10.19 -2.31 -6.28
CA GLY A 277 9.69 -1.29 -5.35
C GLY A 277 10.64 -0.12 -5.05
N GLU A 278 10.37 0.63 -3.98
CA GLU A 278 11.01 1.93 -3.66
C GLU A 278 12.46 1.83 -3.14
N GLY A 279 13.00 0.62 -2.93
CA GLY A 279 14.36 0.39 -2.43
C GLY A 279 14.55 0.69 -0.94
N TRP A 280 15.82 0.85 -0.52
CA TRP A 280 16.16 1.13 0.89
C TRP A 280 16.18 2.62 1.21
N ARG A 281 15.81 2.96 2.45
CA ARG A 281 16.03 4.30 3.02
C ARG A 281 17.31 4.31 3.83
N VAL A 282 18.26 5.16 3.44
CA VAL A 282 19.54 5.34 4.16
C VAL A 282 19.54 6.70 4.86
N SER A 283 19.74 6.72 6.18
CA SER A 283 20.01 7.96 6.91
C SER A 283 21.52 8.18 7.04
N PRO A 284 22.05 9.41 6.86
CA PRO A 284 23.48 9.68 7.09
C PRO A 284 23.96 9.24 8.48
N GLN A 285 23.07 9.29 9.48
CA GLN A 285 23.36 8.93 10.86
C GLN A 285 23.63 7.44 11.03
N SER A 286 23.01 6.57 10.22
CA SER A 286 23.30 5.13 10.20
C SER A 286 24.74 4.81 9.79
N LEU A 287 25.43 5.75 9.12
CA LEU A 287 26.83 5.59 8.70
C LEU A 287 27.82 6.18 9.71
N LEU A 288 27.38 6.99 10.69
CA LEU A 288 28.29 7.77 11.54
C LEU A 288 29.10 6.92 12.52
N ALA A 289 28.54 5.79 12.98
CA ALA A 289 29.17 4.97 14.03
C ALA A 289 30.51 4.36 13.59
N ASN A 290 30.63 4.00 12.30
CA ASN A 290 31.82 3.36 11.73
C ASN A 290 32.30 4.02 10.42
N GLY A 291 31.63 5.04 9.91
CA GLY A 291 31.97 5.65 8.62
C GLY A 291 32.00 4.64 7.48
N CYS A 292 31.10 3.64 7.51
CA CYS A 292 31.01 2.60 6.50
C CYS A 292 30.55 3.16 5.15
N LEU A 293 30.83 2.40 4.08
CA LEU A 293 30.54 2.75 2.70
C LEU A 293 29.42 1.85 2.17
N ILE A 294 28.48 2.42 1.43
CA ILE A 294 27.44 1.67 0.72
C ILE A 294 27.65 1.85 -0.77
N GLY A 295 27.57 0.76 -1.53
CA GLY A 295 27.63 0.77 -2.99
C GLY A 295 26.84 -0.37 -3.61
N SER A 296 26.87 -0.44 -4.93
CA SER A 296 26.29 -1.55 -5.71
C SER A 296 27.26 -2.01 -6.79
N SER A 297 27.02 -3.21 -7.33
CA SER A 297 27.81 -3.77 -8.44
C SER A 297 26.87 -4.34 -9.51
N HIS A 298 27.26 -4.19 -10.78
CA HIS A 298 26.52 -4.74 -11.92
C HIS A 298 27.44 -5.69 -12.68
N LEU A 299 27.15 -6.99 -12.62
CA LEU A 299 27.96 -8.05 -13.24
C LEU A 299 29.46 -7.92 -12.88
N GLY A 300 30.33 -8.20 -13.85
CA GLY A 300 31.77 -8.00 -13.82
C GLY A 300 32.29 -7.86 -15.25
N SER A 301 33.58 -7.56 -15.37
CA SER A 301 34.27 -7.46 -16.65
C SER A 301 34.63 -8.83 -17.22
N ARG A 302 35.09 -8.85 -18.48
CA ARG A 302 35.67 -10.01 -19.16
C ARG A 302 36.87 -10.53 -18.39
N GLU A 303 37.74 -9.66 -17.92
CA GLU A 303 38.91 -10.05 -17.13
C GLU A 303 38.47 -10.77 -15.85
N GLU A 304 37.50 -10.22 -15.14
CA GLU A 304 36.94 -10.82 -13.93
C GLU A 304 36.21 -12.13 -14.21
N THR A 305 35.53 -12.24 -15.36
CA THR A 305 34.86 -13.48 -15.80
C THR A 305 35.87 -14.60 -16.02
N LEU A 306 36.96 -14.31 -16.75
CA LEU A 306 38.01 -15.30 -17.01
C LEU A 306 38.72 -15.69 -15.70
N ALA A 307 39.03 -14.72 -14.84
CA ALA A 307 39.65 -14.98 -13.53
C ALA A 307 38.75 -15.81 -12.60
N MET A 308 37.45 -15.55 -12.60
CA MET A 308 36.47 -16.33 -11.84
C MET A 308 36.40 -17.77 -12.32
N LEU A 309 36.30 -18.00 -13.64
CA LEU A 309 36.24 -19.34 -14.21
C LEU A 309 37.55 -20.11 -13.95
N GLU A 310 38.71 -19.46 -14.07
CA GLU A 310 40.00 -20.04 -13.73
C GLU A 310 40.08 -20.42 -12.24
N LEU A 311 39.63 -19.54 -11.35
CA LEU A 311 39.58 -19.82 -9.91
C LEU A 311 38.68 -21.02 -9.62
N ALA A 312 37.49 -21.06 -10.22
CA ALA A 312 36.54 -22.15 -10.06
C ALA A 312 37.13 -23.49 -10.53
N ALA A 313 37.77 -23.51 -11.70
CA ALA A 313 38.44 -24.69 -12.23
C ALA A 313 39.58 -25.16 -11.32
N LYS A 314 40.46 -24.24 -10.91
CA LYS A 314 41.64 -24.54 -10.09
C LYS A 314 41.28 -25.08 -8.70
N GLN A 315 40.22 -24.56 -8.10
CA GLN A 315 39.79 -24.98 -6.76
C GLN A 315 38.66 -26.02 -6.76
N GLY A 316 38.21 -26.46 -7.94
CA GLY A 316 37.13 -27.43 -8.07
C GLY A 316 35.81 -26.93 -7.48
N ILE A 317 35.49 -25.65 -7.65
CA ILE A 317 34.25 -25.05 -7.13
C ILE A 317 33.07 -25.62 -7.92
N LYS A 318 32.10 -26.19 -7.19
CA LYS A 318 30.86 -26.73 -7.75
C LYS A 318 29.67 -25.89 -7.29
N SER A 319 28.92 -25.36 -8.25
CA SER A 319 27.62 -24.74 -7.98
C SER A 319 26.60 -25.80 -7.58
N TRP A 320 25.53 -25.36 -6.91
CA TRP A 320 24.44 -26.23 -6.47
C TRP A 320 23.28 -26.04 -7.45
N VAL A 321 23.06 -27.05 -8.29
CA VAL A 321 22.16 -26.96 -9.46
C VAL A 321 21.17 -28.10 -9.46
N GLU A 322 19.92 -27.78 -9.81
CA GLU A 322 18.91 -28.73 -10.23
C GLU A 322 18.71 -28.59 -11.74
N THR A 323 18.70 -29.71 -12.47
CA THR A 323 18.58 -29.71 -13.93
C THR A 323 17.15 -29.97 -14.37
N ILE A 324 16.66 -29.13 -15.28
CA ILE A 324 15.31 -29.24 -15.85
C ILE A 324 15.41 -29.39 -17.38
N PRO A 325 14.66 -30.32 -18.01
CA PRO A 325 14.64 -30.46 -19.47
C PRO A 325 14.05 -29.22 -20.17
N ILE A 326 14.78 -28.70 -21.16
CA ILE A 326 14.30 -27.56 -21.95
C ILE A 326 13.03 -27.92 -22.75
N SER A 327 11.93 -27.25 -22.44
CA SER A 327 10.62 -27.42 -23.06
C SER A 327 9.71 -26.26 -22.67
N GLU A 328 8.55 -26.09 -23.31
CA GLU A 328 7.56 -25.09 -22.86
C GLU A 328 7.19 -25.30 -21.39
N LYS A 329 6.92 -26.55 -21.01
CA LYS A 329 6.63 -26.94 -19.64
C LYS A 329 7.81 -26.64 -18.70
N GLY A 330 9.02 -27.13 -19.03
CA GLY A 330 10.20 -26.98 -18.18
C GLY A 330 10.63 -25.52 -17.99
N CYS A 331 10.56 -24.70 -19.05
CA CYS A 331 10.81 -23.26 -18.96
C CYS A 331 9.71 -22.52 -18.18
N GLY A 332 8.48 -23.02 -18.17
CA GLY A 332 7.40 -22.52 -17.31
C GLY A 332 7.66 -22.82 -15.84
N GLU A 333 7.80 -24.11 -15.51
CA GLU A 333 8.00 -24.62 -14.14
C GLU A 333 9.24 -24.01 -13.47
N ALA A 334 10.39 -24.02 -14.16
CA ALA A 334 11.65 -23.52 -13.59
C ALA A 334 11.59 -22.06 -13.14
N ARG A 335 10.77 -21.22 -13.79
CA ARG A 335 10.61 -19.81 -13.42
C ARG A 335 9.61 -19.61 -12.29
N VAL A 336 8.59 -20.47 -12.19
CA VAL A 336 7.66 -20.48 -11.04
C VAL A 336 8.44 -20.89 -9.79
N ASP A 337 9.26 -21.92 -9.87
CA ASP A 337 10.11 -22.37 -8.76
C ASP A 337 11.19 -21.34 -8.38
N CYS A 338 11.58 -20.46 -9.32
CA CYS A 338 12.48 -19.34 -9.07
C CYS A 338 11.78 -18.08 -8.50
N GLN A 339 10.44 -18.06 -8.37
CA GLN A 339 9.80 -17.03 -7.54
C GLN A 339 10.15 -17.33 -6.08
N TYR A 340 10.81 -16.36 -5.43
CA TYR A 340 11.16 -16.45 -4.02
C TYR A 340 9.88 -16.34 -3.18
N ASP A 341 9.20 -17.46 -2.96
CA ASP A 341 8.17 -17.57 -1.93
C ASP A 341 8.88 -17.58 -0.57
N ASP A 342 8.80 -16.46 0.15
CA ASP A 342 9.35 -16.31 1.50
C ASP A 342 8.49 -17.00 2.57
N GLY A 343 7.54 -17.84 2.15
CA GLY A 343 6.89 -18.80 3.02
C GLY A 343 7.88 -19.85 3.54
N PRO A 344 7.62 -20.45 4.72
CA PRO A 344 8.37 -21.64 5.11
C PRO A 344 8.21 -22.66 3.98
N SER A 345 9.30 -23.34 3.61
CA SER A 345 9.23 -24.52 2.74
C SER A 345 8.36 -25.57 3.44
N GLN A 346 7.05 -25.49 3.25
CA GLN A 346 6.07 -26.39 3.80
C GLN A 346 5.67 -27.32 2.68
N ARG A 347 6.10 -28.58 2.84
CA ARG A 347 5.15 -29.67 2.66
C ARG A 347 3.83 -29.21 3.26
N ILE A 348 2.85 -29.02 2.38
CA ILE A 348 1.53 -28.50 2.68
C ILE A 348 0.95 -29.27 3.88
N ASP A 349 0.91 -28.64 5.05
CA ASP A 349 0.03 -28.98 6.16
C ASP A 349 -0.96 -27.82 6.33
N THR A 350 -2.18 -28.04 5.82
CA THR A 350 -3.27 -27.06 5.73
C THR A 350 -3.97 -26.77 7.08
N SER A 351 -3.33 -26.99 8.23
CA SER A 351 -4.01 -26.95 9.53
C SER A 351 -3.77 -25.70 10.41
N GLY A 352 -2.94 -24.73 9.97
CA GLY A 352 -2.45 -23.63 10.82
C GLY A 352 -3.11 -22.23 10.70
N GLY A 353 -3.65 -21.86 9.53
CA GLY A 353 -3.95 -20.44 9.19
C GLY A 353 -4.93 -19.71 10.11
N THR A 354 -5.93 -20.39 10.65
CA THR A 354 -6.97 -19.76 11.48
C THR A 354 -6.46 -19.37 12.87
N LYS A 355 -5.51 -20.13 13.45
CA LYS A 355 -5.03 -19.92 14.83
C LYS A 355 -4.14 -18.68 14.94
N GLU A 356 -3.33 -18.43 13.92
CA GLU A 356 -2.43 -17.27 13.88
C GLU A 356 -3.22 -15.97 13.70
N ILE A 357 -4.22 -15.96 12.80
CA ILE A 357 -5.15 -14.84 12.63
C ILE A 357 -5.90 -14.55 13.94
N ILE A 358 -6.40 -15.58 14.62
CA ILE A 358 -7.07 -15.41 15.93
C ILE A 358 -6.11 -14.87 17.00
N SER A 359 -4.84 -15.27 16.99
CA SER A 359 -3.85 -14.71 17.93
C SER A 359 -3.65 -13.22 17.69
N ARG A 360 -3.41 -12.81 16.44
CA ARG A 360 -3.26 -11.39 16.06
C ARG A 360 -4.51 -10.56 16.39
N LEU A 361 -5.70 -11.14 16.20
CA LEU A 361 -6.96 -10.48 16.56
C LEU A 361 -7.10 -10.26 18.07
N LYS A 362 -6.54 -11.15 18.92
CA LYS A 362 -6.52 -10.99 20.38
C LYS A 362 -5.54 -9.91 20.82
N ASP A 363 -4.35 -9.85 20.24
CA ASP A 363 -3.37 -8.81 20.60
C ASP A 363 -3.91 -7.40 20.31
N ILE A 364 -4.69 -7.25 19.23
CA ILE A 364 -5.31 -5.98 18.87
C ILE A 364 -6.59 -5.71 19.68
N LYS A 365 -7.25 -6.76 20.17
CA LYS A 365 -8.32 -6.60 21.18
C LYS A 365 -7.76 -5.96 22.46
N ASP A 366 -6.54 -6.31 22.84
CA ASP A 366 -5.87 -5.68 23.98
C ASP A 366 -5.53 -4.21 23.72
N ILE A 367 -5.11 -3.85 22.49
CA ILE A 367 -4.97 -2.44 22.07
C ILE A 367 -6.29 -1.68 22.16
N LEU A 368 -7.41 -2.28 21.72
CA LEU A 368 -8.74 -1.68 21.87
C LEU A 368 -9.15 -1.52 23.34
N ALA A 369 -8.74 -2.44 24.22
CA ALA A 369 -8.98 -2.33 25.66
C ALA A 369 -8.16 -1.20 26.30
N GLU A 370 -6.93 -0.95 25.85
CA GLU A 370 -6.15 0.24 26.25
C GLU A 370 -6.83 1.54 25.79
N GLN A 371 -7.40 1.55 24.58
CA GLN A 371 -8.18 2.68 24.07
C GLN A 371 -9.49 2.88 24.84
N GLN A 372 -10.13 1.79 25.28
CA GLN A 372 -11.30 1.81 26.16
C GLN A 372 -10.95 2.45 27.51
N GLN A 373 -9.75 2.22 28.04
CA GLN A 373 -9.28 2.85 29.28
C GLN A 373 -9.12 4.37 29.09
N GLN A 374 -8.61 4.83 27.96
CA GLN A 374 -8.51 6.28 27.65
C GLN A 374 -9.88 6.95 27.51
N LEU A 375 -10.84 6.30 26.82
CA LEU A 375 -12.23 6.77 26.72
C LEU A 375 -12.92 6.83 28.10
N THR A 376 -12.63 5.87 28.98
CA THR A 376 -13.19 5.82 30.34
C THR A 376 -12.56 6.88 31.26
N VAL A 377 -11.25 7.13 31.16
CA VAL A 377 -10.57 8.18 31.93
C VAL A 377 -11.14 9.57 31.63
N LEU A 378 -11.46 9.86 30.37
CA LEU A 378 -12.13 11.10 29.96
C LEU A 378 -13.52 11.25 30.63
N SER A 379 -14.27 10.15 30.77
CA SER A 379 -15.54 10.17 31.50
C SER A 379 -15.36 10.38 33.02
N SER A 380 -14.25 9.94 33.60
CA SER A 380 -13.97 10.06 35.05
C SER A 380 -13.48 11.45 35.48
N LEU A 381 -12.78 12.17 34.59
CA LEU A 381 -12.37 13.56 34.84
C LEU A 381 -13.60 14.49 34.98
N ASN A 382 -14.72 14.14 34.33
CA ASN A 382 -16.01 14.82 34.44
C ASN A 382 -16.76 14.59 35.77
N ALA A 383 -16.36 13.63 36.60
CA ALA A 383 -16.99 13.42 37.91
C ALA A 383 -16.47 14.38 39.01
N SER A 384 -15.48 15.23 38.71
CA SER A 384 -14.75 16.02 39.71
C SER A 384 -14.86 17.55 39.58
N HIS A 385 -15.80 18.07 38.77
CA HIS A 385 -16.10 19.51 38.74
C HIS A 385 -17.60 19.79 38.95
N PRO A 386 -18.02 20.35 40.11
CA PRO A 386 -19.36 20.91 40.23
C PRO A 386 -19.41 22.24 39.47
N ALA A 387 -20.34 22.31 38.51
CA ALA A 387 -20.60 23.48 37.68
C ALA A 387 -20.88 24.74 38.51
N SER A 388 -20.01 25.76 38.41
CA SER A 388 -20.35 27.12 38.81
C SER A 388 -21.16 27.77 37.69
N ARG A 389 -22.49 27.77 37.85
CA ARG A 389 -23.41 28.60 37.06
C ARG A 389 -23.08 30.09 37.28
N VAL A 390 -22.88 30.83 36.20
CA VAL A 390 -23.10 32.29 36.18
C VAL A 390 -24.10 32.59 35.08
N GLY A 391 -25.31 32.91 35.51
CA GLY A 391 -26.37 33.45 34.66
C GLY A 391 -26.15 34.94 34.39
N LEU A 392 -26.44 35.34 33.16
CA LEU A 392 -26.62 36.74 32.78
C LEU A 392 -27.89 37.28 33.45
N ALA A 393 -27.74 38.30 34.28
CA ALA A 393 -28.86 39.12 34.76
C ALA A 393 -28.54 40.61 34.51
N HIS A 394 -29.45 41.25 33.79
CA HIS A 394 -29.53 42.70 33.66
C HIS A 394 -29.94 43.35 35.00
N GLY A 395 -29.33 44.51 35.29
CA GLY A 395 -30.06 45.66 35.82
C GLY A 395 -29.74 46.15 37.24
N VAL A 396 -29.14 47.36 37.27
CA VAL A 396 -29.51 48.52 38.11
C VAL A 396 -29.10 48.55 39.60
N MET A 397 -28.21 49.53 39.90
CA MET A 397 -28.04 50.34 41.14
C MET A 397 -27.71 49.61 42.46
N SER A 398 -26.93 50.10 43.42
CA SER A 398 -26.24 51.37 43.70
C SER A 398 -25.47 51.17 45.02
N ASN A 399 -24.33 51.87 45.21
CA ASN A 399 -23.78 52.39 46.49
C ASN A 399 -23.49 51.36 47.62
N THR A 400 -22.39 51.39 48.38
CA THR A 400 -21.42 52.42 48.79
C THR A 400 -20.41 51.72 49.73
N SER A 401 -19.18 52.25 49.83
CA SER A 401 -18.29 52.36 51.03
C SER A 401 -17.99 51.08 51.85
N ASP A 402 -16.80 50.79 52.36
CA ASP A 402 -15.65 51.60 52.73
C ASP A 402 -14.57 50.63 53.25
N GLY A 403 -13.32 51.09 53.37
CA GLY A 403 -12.46 50.63 54.48
C GLY A 403 -11.27 49.73 54.14
N SER A 404 -10.24 50.34 53.55
CA SER A 404 -8.80 50.03 53.72
C SER A 404 -8.32 50.22 55.19
N PRO A 405 -7.02 50.09 55.60
CA PRO A 405 -5.78 49.66 54.92
C PRO A 405 -4.80 48.79 55.79
N SER A 406 -3.60 48.49 55.22
CA SER A 406 -2.25 48.43 55.85
C SER A 406 -1.92 47.25 56.81
N SER A 407 -0.72 46.66 56.91
CA SER A 407 0.67 46.94 56.48
C SER A 407 1.56 45.71 56.79
N VAL A 408 2.42 45.25 55.86
CA VAL A 408 3.92 45.29 55.83
C VAL A 408 4.72 44.60 56.97
N SER A 409 5.46 43.53 56.63
CA SER A 409 6.95 43.36 56.69
C SER A 409 7.37 41.86 56.81
N MET A 410 8.11 41.33 55.82
CA MET A 410 9.55 40.91 55.82
C MET A 410 9.87 39.72 56.75
N HIS A 411 10.58 38.64 56.42
CA HIS A 411 11.47 38.23 55.32
C HIS A 411 11.66 36.70 55.45
N GLY A 412 11.86 35.95 54.35
CA GLY A 412 12.34 34.56 54.45
C GLY A 412 12.13 33.74 53.17
N THR A 413 13.17 33.64 52.35
CA THR A 413 13.28 32.78 51.18
C THR A 413 13.37 31.30 51.58
N GLN A 414 12.44 30.44 51.14
CA GLN A 414 12.60 29.06 50.61
C GLN A 414 11.22 28.52 50.16
N PRO A 415 11.12 27.78 49.03
CA PRO A 415 9.87 27.24 48.54
C PRO A 415 9.46 25.98 49.33
N ILE A 416 8.18 25.90 49.68
CA ILE A 416 7.55 24.73 50.32
C ILE A 416 7.02 23.82 49.21
N ASP A 417 7.39 22.55 49.32
CA ASP A 417 6.95 21.41 48.53
C ASP A 417 5.42 21.32 48.43
N ASN A 418 4.93 21.00 47.23
CA ASN A 418 3.57 20.53 47.01
C ASN A 418 3.66 19.15 46.37
N ASP A 419 3.55 18.13 47.22
CA ASP A 419 3.46 16.72 46.85
C ASP A 419 2.32 16.49 45.86
N SER A 420 2.69 16.12 44.63
CA SER A 420 1.78 15.52 43.67
C SER A 420 1.65 14.02 43.98
N PRO A 421 0.45 13.42 43.92
CA PRO A 421 0.31 11.99 44.15
C PRO A 421 1.05 11.22 43.06
N GLN A 422 2.12 10.54 43.45
CA GLN A 422 2.86 9.59 42.63
C GLN A 422 1.94 8.44 42.21
N PHE A 423 1.37 8.50 41.01
CA PHE A 423 0.95 7.29 40.32
C PHE A 423 2.20 6.58 39.82
N ALA A 424 2.49 5.45 40.45
CA ALA A 424 3.58 4.56 40.12
C ALA A 424 3.60 4.28 38.62
N THR A 425 4.65 4.76 37.97
CA THR A 425 5.05 4.39 36.61
C THR A 425 5.50 2.93 36.66
N HIS A 426 4.55 2.00 36.58
CA HIS A 426 4.88 0.66 36.09
C HIS A 426 5.10 0.78 34.59
N MET A 427 6.33 1.16 34.21
CA MET A 427 6.84 0.85 32.89
C MET A 427 6.83 -0.66 32.74
N ARG A 428 5.83 -1.18 32.03
CA ARG A 428 5.93 -2.50 31.41
C ARG A 428 6.99 -2.33 30.32
N LYS A 429 8.16 -2.93 30.51
CA LYS A 429 9.06 -3.26 29.39
C LYS A 429 8.26 -4.18 28.48
N GLN A 430 7.64 -3.64 27.44
CA GLN A 430 7.29 -4.43 26.27
C GLN A 430 8.62 -4.80 25.61
N SER A 431 8.93 -6.09 25.61
CA SER A 431 9.88 -6.70 24.70
C SER A 431 9.44 -6.36 23.27
N ASP A 432 10.38 -5.92 22.42
CA ASP A 432 10.19 -5.57 21.00
C ASP A 432 9.91 -6.79 20.11
N ALA A 433 9.02 -7.68 20.54
CA ALA A 433 8.53 -8.83 19.78
C ALA A 433 7.20 -8.44 19.10
N ASP A 434 7.14 -8.67 17.79
CA ASP A 434 6.01 -8.47 16.86
C ASP A 434 5.67 -7.01 16.48
N ALA A 435 6.50 -6.39 15.64
CA ALA A 435 6.03 -5.31 14.77
C ALA A 435 5.18 -5.91 13.63
N SER A 436 3.91 -6.19 13.93
CA SER A 436 2.93 -6.70 12.96
C SER A 436 2.65 -5.68 11.86
N GLU A 437 2.58 -6.12 10.59
CA GLU A 437 2.07 -5.26 9.51
C GLU A 437 0.67 -4.70 9.87
N PRO A 438 0.41 -3.40 9.66
CA PRO A 438 -0.88 -2.81 9.98
C PRO A 438 -1.96 -3.41 9.08
N MET A 439 -3.04 -3.89 9.70
CA MET A 439 -4.16 -4.52 9.01
C MET A 439 -4.98 -3.49 8.20
N ASN A 440 -4.49 -3.21 7.00
CA ASN A 440 -5.03 -2.24 6.06
C ASN A 440 -6.00 -2.88 5.06
N ILE A 441 -6.83 -2.05 4.42
CA ILE A 441 -7.72 -2.46 3.32
C ILE A 441 -6.87 -3.09 2.20
N PRO A 442 -7.01 -4.39 1.86
CA PRO A 442 -6.22 -5.02 0.79
C PRO A 442 -6.44 -4.38 -0.58
N ALA A 443 -5.44 -4.50 -1.47
CA ALA A 443 -5.62 -4.10 -2.86
C ALA A 443 -6.53 -5.13 -3.55
N GLU A 444 -7.43 -4.68 -4.43
CA GLU A 444 -8.41 -5.55 -5.11
C GLU A 444 -9.31 -6.33 -4.11
N HIS A 445 -9.63 -5.71 -2.98
CA HIS A 445 -10.47 -6.34 -1.96
C HIS A 445 -11.88 -6.59 -2.50
N LYS A 446 -12.49 -7.71 -2.09
CA LYS A 446 -13.78 -8.19 -2.63
C LYS A 446 -15.00 -7.57 -1.96
N THR A 447 -14.90 -6.35 -1.44
CA THR A 447 -16.00 -5.70 -0.71
C THR A 447 -16.56 -4.44 -1.35
N SER A 448 -15.91 -3.90 -2.38
CA SER A 448 -16.36 -2.70 -3.09
C SER A 448 -17.68 -2.96 -3.84
N SER A 449 -18.44 -1.90 -4.09
CA SER A 449 -19.66 -2.01 -4.88
C SER A 449 -19.37 -2.37 -6.34
N SER A 450 -18.23 -1.96 -6.91
CA SER A 450 -17.80 -2.41 -8.24
C SER A 450 -17.54 -3.91 -8.28
N TYR A 451 -16.92 -4.49 -7.25
CA TYR A 451 -16.75 -5.94 -7.15
C TYR A 451 -18.11 -6.66 -7.17
N LEU A 452 -19.08 -6.18 -6.38
CA LEU A 452 -20.42 -6.77 -6.32
C LEU A 452 -21.16 -6.73 -7.67
N LEU A 453 -20.94 -5.70 -8.49
CA LEU A 453 -21.49 -5.65 -9.86
C LEU A 453 -20.85 -6.68 -10.81
N GLY A 454 -19.60 -7.06 -10.53
CA GLY A 454 -18.87 -8.08 -11.28
C GLY A 454 -19.34 -9.52 -11.00
N LEU A 455 -20.15 -9.74 -9.96
CA LEU A 455 -20.63 -11.07 -9.59
C LEU A 455 -21.46 -11.71 -10.71
N PRO A 456 -21.28 -13.01 -11.03
CA PRO A 456 -22.03 -13.67 -12.09
C PRO A 456 -23.55 -13.54 -11.94
N ALA A 457 -24.08 -13.68 -10.71
CA ALA A 457 -25.50 -13.54 -10.43
C ALA A 457 -26.03 -12.11 -10.68
N VAL A 458 -25.20 -11.10 -10.46
CA VAL A 458 -25.53 -9.68 -10.69
C VAL A 458 -25.39 -9.34 -12.18
N LYS A 459 -24.35 -9.85 -12.85
CA LYS A 459 -24.20 -9.75 -14.32
C LYS A 459 -25.42 -10.29 -15.06
N MET A 460 -25.99 -11.40 -14.60
CA MET A 460 -27.22 -11.98 -15.14
C MET A 460 -28.48 -11.11 -14.90
N LEU A 461 -28.44 -10.19 -13.94
CA LEU A 461 -29.53 -9.27 -13.62
C LEU A 461 -29.42 -7.98 -14.43
N VAL A 462 -28.26 -7.34 -14.41
CA VAL A 462 -28.05 -5.95 -14.89
C VAL A 462 -27.05 -5.81 -16.05
N GLY A 463 -26.43 -6.90 -16.50
CA GLY A 463 -25.40 -6.89 -17.55
C GLY A 463 -23.97 -6.77 -17.00
N GLU A 464 -22.99 -6.71 -17.90
CA GLU A 464 -21.59 -6.62 -17.52
C GLU A 464 -21.15 -5.16 -17.31
N TYR A 465 -20.48 -4.92 -16.19
CA TYR A 465 -19.80 -3.66 -15.88
C TYR A 465 -18.29 -3.90 -15.68
N PRO A 466 -17.43 -2.91 -15.98
CA PRO A 466 -16.00 -2.96 -15.63
C PRO A 466 -15.78 -3.10 -14.12
N THR A 467 -14.69 -3.77 -13.72
CA THR A 467 -14.33 -4.00 -12.31
C THR A 467 -13.94 -2.71 -11.56
N ASN A 468 -13.57 -1.65 -12.28
CA ASN A 468 -13.24 -0.32 -11.76
C ASN A 468 -14.25 0.74 -12.22
N LEU A 469 -15.52 0.36 -12.42
CA LEU A 469 -16.57 1.23 -12.98
C LEU A 469 -16.60 2.63 -12.35
N PHE A 470 -16.69 2.72 -11.02
CA PHE A 470 -16.86 4.02 -10.36
C PHE A 470 -15.61 4.88 -10.45
N PHE A 471 -14.41 4.29 -10.50
CA PHE A 471 -13.20 5.04 -10.82
C PHE A 471 -13.25 5.62 -12.24
N LEU A 472 -13.67 4.84 -13.23
CA LEU A 472 -13.80 5.30 -14.62
C LEU A 472 -14.82 6.43 -14.76
N LEU A 473 -16.01 6.28 -14.15
CA LEU A 473 -17.07 7.30 -14.17
C LEU A 473 -16.61 8.62 -13.52
N GLU A 474 -15.90 8.53 -12.39
CA GLU A 474 -15.33 9.71 -11.73
C GLU A 474 -14.20 10.35 -12.55
N SER A 475 -13.35 9.54 -13.21
CA SER A 475 -12.25 10.05 -14.03
C SER A 475 -12.74 10.81 -15.28
N GLN A 476 -13.95 10.50 -15.76
CA GLN A 476 -14.58 11.11 -16.91
C GLN A 476 -15.56 12.24 -16.53
N SER A 477 -15.88 12.38 -15.25
CA SER A 477 -16.81 13.40 -14.76
C SER A 477 -16.12 14.78 -14.72
N PRO A 478 -16.57 15.76 -15.52
CA PRO A 478 -15.98 17.09 -15.50
C PRO A 478 -16.26 17.79 -14.16
N LEU A 479 -15.30 18.61 -13.73
CA LEU A 479 -15.53 19.58 -12.67
C LEU A 479 -16.54 20.64 -13.14
N PRO A 480 -17.23 21.33 -12.19
CA PRO A 480 -17.94 22.56 -12.52
C PRO A 480 -17.04 23.48 -13.37
N PRO A 481 -17.56 24.12 -14.44
CA PRO A 481 -16.76 24.93 -15.35
C PRO A 481 -15.85 25.93 -14.64
N GLU A 482 -16.35 26.53 -13.55
CA GLU A 482 -15.66 27.52 -12.71
C GLU A 482 -14.44 26.97 -11.98
N LEU A 483 -14.38 25.65 -11.80
CA LEU A 483 -13.29 24.91 -11.16
C LEU A 483 -12.42 24.16 -12.17
N SER A 484 -12.68 24.35 -13.47
CA SER A 484 -11.83 23.76 -14.52
C SER A 484 -10.41 24.35 -14.47
N PRO A 485 -9.38 23.56 -14.81
CA PRO A 485 -7.99 24.04 -14.83
C PRO A 485 -7.78 25.27 -15.72
N GLU A 486 -8.51 25.37 -16.83
CA GLU A 486 -8.44 26.48 -17.79
C GLU A 486 -8.98 27.79 -17.19
N GLN A 487 -10.10 27.74 -16.46
CA GLN A 487 -10.67 28.93 -15.81
C GLN A 487 -9.89 29.33 -14.55
N CYS A 488 -9.34 28.36 -13.81
CA CYS A 488 -8.45 28.61 -12.67
C CYS A 488 -7.13 29.31 -13.03
N GLN A 489 -6.75 29.35 -14.32
CA GLN A 489 -5.55 30.05 -14.81
C GLN A 489 -5.82 31.51 -15.23
N THR A 490 -7.08 31.93 -15.27
CA THR A 490 -7.44 33.34 -15.56
C THR A 490 -7.25 34.21 -14.32
N SER A 491 -6.82 35.46 -14.49
CA SER A 491 -6.68 36.40 -13.37
C SER A 491 -8.06 36.67 -12.75
N LEU A 492 -8.30 36.14 -11.56
CA LEU A 492 -9.55 36.32 -10.84
C LEU A 492 -9.73 37.80 -10.44
N PRO A 493 -10.97 38.34 -10.46
CA PRO A 493 -11.23 39.70 -9.99
C PRO A 493 -10.91 39.84 -8.50
N PRO A 494 -10.68 41.07 -8.00
CA PRO A 494 -10.50 41.31 -6.57
C PRO A 494 -11.68 40.77 -5.76
N PHE A 495 -11.40 40.00 -4.72
CA PHE A 495 -12.43 39.47 -3.83
C PHE A 495 -12.99 40.56 -2.93
N GLN A 496 -14.31 40.68 -2.87
CA GLN A 496 -15.00 41.66 -2.02
C GLN A 496 -15.30 41.05 -0.65
N ILE A 497 -14.87 41.74 0.41
CA ILE A 497 -15.11 41.31 1.80
C ILE A 497 -16.44 41.88 2.30
N ASP A 498 -17.36 40.97 2.66
CA ASP A 498 -18.60 41.26 3.40
C ASP A 498 -18.53 40.58 4.76
N ARG A 499 -18.02 41.29 5.78
CA ARG A 499 -17.69 40.70 7.10
C ARG A 499 -18.88 40.01 7.78
N PRO A 500 -20.07 40.62 7.93
CA PRO A 500 -21.23 39.94 8.52
C PRO A 500 -21.57 38.61 7.85
N PHE A 501 -21.45 38.55 6.53
CA PHE A 501 -21.72 37.33 5.78
C PHE A 501 -20.60 36.29 5.97
N LEU A 502 -19.33 36.68 5.89
CA LEU A 502 -18.20 35.79 6.14
C LEU A 502 -18.18 35.24 7.57
N ASP A 503 -18.54 36.05 8.57
CA ASP A 503 -18.67 35.64 9.97
C ASP A 503 -19.71 34.52 10.12
N HIS A 504 -20.83 34.62 9.39
CA HIS A 504 -21.84 33.56 9.34
C HIS A 504 -21.31 32.28 8.71
N LEU A 505 -20.56 32.37 7.60
CA LEU A 505 -19.95 31.19 6.95
C LEU A 505 -18.93 30.50 7.86
N VAL A 506 -18.08 31.27 8.54
CA VAL A 506 -17.11 30.74 9.52
C VAL A 506 -17.85 30.03 10.66
N ALA A 507 -18.91 30.62 11.19
CA ALA A 507 -19.73 30.00 12.24
C ALA A 507 -20.41 28.70 11.77
N SER A 508 -20.93 28.67 10.52
CA SER A 508 -21.49 27.46 9.91
C SER A 508 -20.42 26.36 9.77
N PHE A 509 -19.22 26.71 9.33
CA PHE A 509 -18.11 25.77 9.20
C PHE A 509 -17.76 25.13 10.55
N PHE A 510 -17.57 25.92 11.61
CA PHE A 510 -17.21 25.39 12.93
C PHE A 510 -18.32 24.54 13.56
N SER A 511 -19.58 24.90 13.34
CA SER A 511 -20.71 24.15 13.91
C SER A 511 -21.05 22.86 13.15
N SER A 512 -20.84 22.83 11.83
CA SER A 512 -21.38 21.75 10.98
C SER A 512 -20.32 20.88 10.31
N VAL A 513 -19.14 21.42 10.00
CA VAL A 513 -18.10 20.71 9.24
C VAL A 513 -16.93 20.32 10.14
N HIS A 514 -16.41 21.28 10.90
CA HIS A 514 -15.26 21.11 11.79
C HIS A 514 -15.46 19.97 12.80
N VAL A 515 -16.70 19.76 13.26
CA VAL A 515 -17.07 18.68 14.18
C VAL A 515 -16.79 17.27 13.67
N SER A 516 -16.59 17.09 12.37
CA SER A 516 -16.25 15.80 11.77
C SER A 516 -14.77 15.67 11.45
N HIS A 517 -14.12 16.78 11.11
CA HIS A 517 -12.69 16.86 10.79
C HIS A 517 -12.07 18.07 11.50
N PRO A 518 -11.78 17.95 12.80
CA PRO A 518 -11.35 19.07 13.63
C PRO A 518 -9.86 19.38 13.42
N VAL A 519 -9.48 19.77 12.20
CA VAL A 519 -8.07 19.99 11.82
C VAL A 519 -7.55 21.38 12.18
N LEU A 520 -8.42 22.29 12.61
CA LEU A 520 -8.09 23.66 13.02
C LEU A 520 -8.19 23.84 14.53
N ASP A 521 -7.42 24.79 15.06
CA ASP A 521 -7.76 25.43 16.33
C ASP A 521 -8.60 26.69 16.05
N GLN A 522 -9.70 26.89 16.77
CA GLN A 522 -10.63 27.99 16.50
C GLN A 522 -10.00 29.36 16.86
N ALA A 523 -9.22 29.44 17.93
CA ALA A 523 -8.56 30.67 18.34
C ALA A 523 -7.43 31.03 17.36
N GLU A 524 -6.61 30.05 16.96
CA GLU A 524 -5.57 30.26 15.95
C GLU A 524 -6.14 30.66 14.59
N PHE A 525 -7.21 30.00 14.15
CA PHE A 525 -7.88 30.36 12.91
C PHE A 525 -8.47 31.76 12.97
N THR A 526 -9.01 32.19 14.11
CA THR A 526 -9.53 33.57 14.28
C THR A 526 -8.44 34.61 14.01
N ILE A 527 -7.20 34.36 14.44
CA ILE A 527 -6.05 35.25 14.15
C ILE A 527 -5.72 35.29 12.65
N ILE A 528 -5.82 34.14 11.96
CA ILE A 528 -5.64 34.08 10.50
C ILE A 528 -6.76 34.85 9.80
N TYR A 529 -8.00 34.68 10.25
CA TYR A 529 -9.18 35.32 9.69
C TYR A 529 -9.18 36.84 9.85
N GLU A 530 -8.83 37.39 11.02
CA GLU A 530 -8.72 38.85 11.20
C GLU A 530 -7.61 39.43 10.30
N ARG A 531 -6.48 38.74 10.13
CA ARG A 531 -5.44 39.14 9.17
C ARG A 531 -5.91 39.14 7.73
N PHE A 532 -6.76 38.18 7.36
CA PHE A 532 -7.41 38.13 6.05
C PHE A 532 -8.36 39.31 5.84
N LEU A 533 -9.17 39.66 6.86
CA LEU A 533 -10.08 40.81 6.81
C LEU A 533 -9.33 42.14 6.63
N ASP A 534 -8.17 42.28 7.29
CA ASP A 534 -7.35 43.49 7.20
C ASP A 534 -6.64 43.64 5.86
N LYS A 535 -6.08 42.54 5.32
CA LYS A 535 -5.23 42.56 4.12
C LYS A 535 -5.99 42.39 2.81
N GLY A 536 -7.16 41.74 2.84
CA GLY A 536 -7.83 41.27 1.65
C GLY A 536 -7.31 39.92 1.15
N ALA A 537 -7.99 39.36 0.15
CA ALA A 537 -7.59 38.10 -0.47
C ALA A 537 -6.29 38.25 -1.28
N ASP A 538 -5.33 37.37 -1.02
CA ASP A 538 -4.06 37.28 -1.74
C ASP A 538 -3.71 35.82 -2.11
N SER A 539 -2.52 35.60 -2.67
CA SER A 539 -2.00 34.27 -3.07
C SER A 539 -1.24 33.55 -1.93
N SER A 540 -1.54 33.86 -0.67
CA SER A 540 -0.96 33.17 0.49
C SER A 540 -1.74 31.90 0.85
N THR A 541 -1.08 30.98 1.56
CA THR A 541 -1.71 29.78 2.11
C THR A 541 -2.82 30.12 3.10
N GLU A 542 -2.63 31.16 3.92
CA GLU A 542 -3.62 31.65 4.89
C GLU A 542 -4.90 32.16 4.20
N SER A 543 -4.76 32.92 3.12
CA SER A 543 -5.87 33.35 2.28
C SER A 543 -6.60 32.16 1.66
N ALA A 544 -5.87 31.17 1.12
CA ALA A 544 -6.46 29.95 0.59
C ALA A 544 -7.19 29.11 1.67
N LEU A 545 -6.68 29.09 2.90
CA LEU A 545 -7.33 28.44 4.04
C LEU A 545 -8.66 29.14 4.39
N CYS A 546 -8.68 30.47 4.50
CA CYS A 546 -9.91 31.24 4.73
C CYS A 546 -10.95 30.99 3.63
N MET A 547 -10.53 31.05 2.36
CA MET A 547 -11.41 30.76 1.22
C MET A 547 -12.01 29.35 1.27
N THR A 548 -11.23 28.36 1.70
CA THR A 548 -11.71 26.99 1.86
C THR A 548 -12.72 26.87 3.00
N VAL A 549 -12.49 27.57 4.12
CA VAL A 549 -13.45 27.65 5.24
C VAL A 549 -14.76 28.31 4.80
N PHE A 550 -14.71 29.40 4.01
CA PHE A 550 -15.92 30.02 3.48
C PHE A 550 -16.69 29.09 2.54
N ALA A 551 -15.98 28.35 1.67
CA ALA A 551 -16.58 27.35 0.79
C ALA A 551 -17.33 26.27 1.57
N LEU A 552 -16.73 25.77 2.64
CA LEU A 552 -17.33 24.77 3.52
C LEU A 552 -18.48 25.33 4.37
N GLY A 553 -18.37 26.58 4.84
CA GLY A 553 -19.46 27.28 5.50
C GLY A 553 -20.68 27.41 4.59
N ALA A 554 -20.47 27.81 3.34
CA ALA A 554 -21.53 28.00 2.36
C ALA A 554 -22.21 26.68 1.99
N VAL A 555 -21.45 25.62 1.74
CA VAL A 555 -22.02 24.31 1.35
C VAL A 555 -22.73 23.60 2.51
N SER A 556 -22.29 23.84 3.75
CA SER A 556 -22.94 23.27 4.94
C SER A 556 -24.21 24.02 5.38
N SER A 557 -24.34 25.30 5.04
CA SER A 557 -25.53 26.12 5.31
C SER A 557 -26.72 25.86 4.38
N LEU A 558 -26.58 24.98 3.38
CA LEU A 558 -27.64 24.69 2.41
C LEU A 558 -28.86 24.02 3.09
N PRO A 559 -30.09 24.54 2.88
CA PRO A 559 -31.30 23.92 3.40
C PRO A 559 -31.49 22.50 2.85
N THR A 560 -31.97 21.59 3.72
CA THR A 560 -32.39 20.23 3.38
C THR A 560 -33.41 20.26 2.22
N GLY A 561 -33.01 19.75 1.04
CA GLY A 561 -33.90 19.65 -0.13
C GLY A 561 -33.84 20.79 -1.15
N SER A 562 -32.91 21.74 -1.03
CA SER A 562 -32.66 22.74 -2.09
C SER A 562 -31.77 22.18 -3.21
N SER A 563 -32.34 21.34 -4.08
CA SER A 563 -31.67 20.90 -5.32
C SER A 563 -31.96 21.91 -6.44
N ASP A 564 -31.48 23.14 -6.31
CA ASP A 564 -31.56 24.07 -7.45
C ASP A 564 -30.48 23.66 -8.46
N THR A 565 -30.93 23.17 -9.62
CA THR A 565 -30.14 22.36 -10.56
C THR A 565 -29.44 23.18 -11.64
N GLN A 566 -29.44 24.51 -11.53
CA GLN A 566 -28.89 25.42 -12.54
C GLN A 566 -27.80 26.36 -12.03
N SER A 567 -27.44 26.31 -10.74
CA SER A 567 -26.37 27.12 -10.15
C SER A 567 -25.12 26.29 -9.88
N SER A 568 -23.95 26.94 -9.94
CA SER A 568 -22.70 26.37 -9.45
C SER A 568 -22.87 25.93 -7.98
N PRO A 569 -22.24 24.83 -7.54
CA PRO A 569 -22.37 24.37 -6.16
C PRO A 569 -22.05 25.49 -5.15
N ALA A 570 -22.78 25.58 -4.04
CA ALA A 570 -22.51 26.59 -3.02
C ALA A 570 -21.03 26.53 -2.58
N GLY A 571 -20.43 27.70 -2.37
CA GLY A 571 -19.02 27.81 -2.02
C GLY A 571 -18.05 27.71 -3.21
N THR A 572 -18.54 27.46 -4.43
CA THR A 572 -17.70 27.48 -5.65
C THR A 572 -17.05 28.84 -5.83
N GLU A 573 -17.76 29.91 -5.47
CA GLU A 573 -17.28 31.28 -5.50
C GLU A 573 -16.05 31.53 -4.61
N TYR A 574 -15.81 30.71 -3.58
CA TYR A 574 -14.62 30.82 -2.71
C TYR A 574 -13.54 29.81 -3.09
N ILE A 575 -13.91 28.54 -3.34
CA ILE A 575 -12.93 27.48 -3.61
C ILE A 575 -12.13 27.75 -4.89
N LYS A 576 -12.72 28.46 -5.88
CA LYS A 576 -12.01 28.89 -7.09
C LYS A 576 -10.82 29.82 -6.80
N TYR A 577 -10.86 30.59 -5.71
CA TYR A 577 -9.73 31.42 -5.26
C TYR A 577 -8.68 30.61 -4.50
N ALA A 578 -9.09 29.57 -3.77
CA ALA A 578 -8.17 28.72 -3.01
C ALA A 578 -7.37 27.76 -3.91
N LEU A 579 -8.05 27.08 -4.83
CA LEU A 579 -7.51 25.93 -5.56
C LEU A 579 -6.20 26.21 -6.32
N PRO A 580 -6.03 27.32 -7.06
CA PRO A 580 -4.77 27.62 -7.75
C PRO A 580 -3.59 27.70 -6.78
N THR A 581 -3.78 28.35 -5.63
CA THR A 581 -2.74 28.47 -4.58
C THR A 581 -2.43 27.11 -3.96
N LEU A 582 -3.45 26.30 -3.65
CA LEU A 582 -3.25 24.97 -3.08
C LEU A 582 -2.48 24.04 -4.03
N MET A 583 -2.83 24.05 -5.32
CA MET A 583 -2.17 23.23 -6.34
C MET A 583 -0.74 23.70 -6.61
N LEU A 584 -0.53 25.02 -6.76
CA LEU A 584 0.80 25.56 -6.99
C LEU A 584 1.72 25.31 -5.79
N ARG A 585 1.25 25.56 -4.56
CA ARG A 585 2.09 25.40 -3.37
C ARG A 585 2.41 23.94 -3.08
N SER A 586 1.46 23.02 -3.26
CA SER A 586 1.68 21.58 -3.04
C SER A 586 2.71 20.95 -3.99
N LEU A 587 2.91 21.50 -5.19
CA LEU A 587 3.89 20.99 -6.16
C LEU A 587 5.34 21.47 -5.89
N TRP A 588 5.55 22.52 -5.09
CA TRP A 588 6.84 23.22 -4.96
C TRP A 588 7.38 23.31 -3.51
N LEU A 589 6.88 22.48 -2.59
CA LEU A 589 7.28 22.53 -1.19
C LEU A 589 8.31 21.44 -0.83
N PHE A 590 9.48 21.90 -0.39
CA PHE A 590 10.52 21.08 0.23
C PHE A 590 10.47 21.15 1.77
N SER A 591 9.45 21.80 2.34
CA SER A 591 9.24 21.98 3.77
C SER A 591 7.76 21.87 4.13
N PHE A 592 7.45 21.44 5.35
CA PHE A 592 6.07 21.33 5.83
C PHE A 592 5.45 22.71 6.10
N ASP A 593 4.22 22.91 5.59
CA ASP A 593 3.35 24.06 5.88
C ASP A 593 2.04 23.52 6.47
N LEU A 594 1.79 23.81 7.76
CA LEU A 594 0.61 23.34 8.48
C LEU A 594 -0.69 23.90 7.89
N ALA A 595 -0.72 25.19 7.58
CA ALA A 595 -1.90 25.85 7.03
C ALA A 595 -2.24 25.29 5.65
N LEU A 596 -1.24 24.89 4.87
CA LEU A 596 -1.45 24.26 3.57
C LEU A 596 -2.04 22.86 3.72
N ALA A 597 -1.48 22.05 4.63
CA ALA A 597 -2.00 20.72 4.90
C ALA A 597 -3.45 20.78 5.41
N GLN A 598 -3.75 21.71 6.33
CA GLN A 598 -5.11 22.00 6.80
C GLN A 598 -6.04 22.42 5.66
N ALA A 599 -5.60 23.36 4.81
CA ALA A 599 -6.41 23.81 3.68
C ALA A 599 -6.66 22.72 2.64
N LEU A 600 -5.69 21.84 2.38
CA LEU A 600 -5.86 20.69 1.47
C LEU A 600 -6.87 19.67 2.03
N VAL A 601 -6.80 19.35 3.32
CA VAL A 601 -7.79 18.47 3.96
C VAL A 601 -9.18 19.10 3.90
N LEU A 602 -9.32 20.37 4.25
CA LEU A 602 -10.62 21.05 4.19
C LEU A 602 -11.16 21.16 2.75
N ALA A 603 -10.29 21.43 1.78
CA ALA A 603 -10.68 21.46 0.38
C ALA A 603 -11.12 20.06 -0.09
N SER A 604 -10.49 19.00 0.40
CA SER A 604 -10.94 17.62 0.14
C SER A 604 -12.35 17.36 0.66
N VAL A 605 -12.68 17.89 1.85
CA VAL A 605 -14.02 17.80 2.45
C VAL A 605 -15.03 18.55 1.58
N TYR A 606 -14.66 19.73 1.07
CA TYR A 606 -15.51 20.48 0.15
C TYR A 606 -15.85 19.66 -1.10
N PHE A 607 -14.84 19.04 -1.74
CA PHE A 607 -15.08 18.15 -2.87
C PHE A 607 -15.92 16.92 -2.49
N ALA A 608 -15.85 16.43 -1.25
CA ALA A 608 -16.75 15.37 -0.79
C ALA A 608 -18.22 15.85 -0.67
N TYR A 609 -18.46 17.07 -0.17
CA TYR A 609 -19.81 17.67 -0.09
C TYR A 609 -20.47 17.86 -1.46
N ILE A 610 -19.69 18.23 -2.48
CA ILE A 610 -20.18 18.36 -3.86
C ILE A 610 -20.09 17.05 -4.65
N VAL A 611 -19.87 15.92 -3.96
CA VAL A 611 -19.87 14.57 -4.54
C VAL A 611 -18.84 14.44 -5.67
N ARG A 612 -17.57 14.76 -5.35
CA ARG A 612 -16.38 14.61 -6.20
C ARG A 612 -15.30 13.82 -5.46
N PRO A 613 -15.52 12.52 -5.18
CA PRO A 613 -14.64 11.68 -4.37
C PRO A 613 -13.21 11.55 -4.91
N LEU A 614 -13.00 11.53 -6.23
CA LEU A 614 -11.66 11.40 -6.80
C LEU A 614 -10.84 12.69 -6.59
N HIS A 615 -11.47 13.85 -6.69
CA HIS A 615 -10.83 15.14 -6.40
C HIS A 615 -10.58 15.30 -4.91
N SER A 616 -11.54 14.87 -4.07
CA SER A 616 -11.36 14.77 -2.63
C SER A 616 -10.11 13.93 -2.28
N TRP A 617 -10.00 12.72 -2.84
CA TRP A 617 -8.83 11.86 -2.62
C TRP A 617 -7.53 12.49 -3.11
N ARG A 618 -7.49 13.13 -4.28
CA ARG A 618 -6.27 13.80 -4.80
C ARG A 618 -5.73 14.84 -3.81
N LEU A 619 -6.61 15.62 -3.20
CA LEU A 619 -6.22 16.64 -2.21
C LEU A 619 -5.75 16.02 -0.90
N ILE A 620 -6.40 14.94 -0.45
CA ILE A 620 -5.93 14.16 0.69
C ILE A 620 -4.54 13.60 0.40
N TYR A 621 -4.32 13.00 -0.78
CA TYR A 621 -3.02 12.45 -1.16
C TYR A 621 -1.90 13.51 -1.14
N LEU A 622 -2.20 14.75 -1.55
CA LEU A 622 -1.27 15.86 -1.40
C LEU A 622 -1.03 16.23 0.07
N ALA A 623 -2.07 16.28 0.89
CA ALA A 623 -1.96 16.55 2.32
C ALA A 623 -1.15 15.47 3.06
N THR A 624 -1.36 14.19 2.72
CA THR A 624 -0.62 13.06 3.32
C THR A 624 0.85 13.10 2.94
N ASN A 625 1.20 13.50 1.71
CA ASN A 625 2.59 13.69 1.31
C ASN A 625 3.28 14.82 2.10
N LEU A 626 2.60 15.95 2.33
CA LEU A 626 3.13 17.01 3.19
C LEU A 626 3.33 16.53 4.63
N LEU A 627 2.37 15.77 5.16
CA LEU A 627 2.46 15.19 6.48
C LEU A 627 3.66 14.22 6.59
N GLN A 628 3.88 13.40 5.57
CA GLN A 628 5.07 12.52 5.50
C GLN A 628 6.37 13.32 5.44
N LEU A 629 6.42 14.47 4.76
CA LEU A 629 7.59 15.36 4.79
C LEU A 629 7.87 15.88 6.22
N LYS A 630 6.83 16.28 6.96
CA LYS A 630 6.98 16.68 8.38
C LYS A 630 7.49 15.53 9.24
N LEU A 631 6.89 14.35 9.09
CA LEU A 631 7.23 13.17 9.89
C LEU A 631 8.64 12.64 9.56
N SER A 632 9.09 12.75 8.31
CA SER A 632 10.43 12.35 7.88
C SER A 632 11.54 13.35 8.24
N SER A 633 11.21 14.65 8.38
CA SER A 633 12.17 15.69 8.81
C SER A 633 12.57 15.63 10.29
N SER A 634 11.83 14.88 11.11
CA SER A 634 12.14 14.57 12.51
C SER A 634 13.18 13.45 12.59
N MET A 635 14.45 13.81 12.73
CA MET A 635 15.56 12.88 12.93
C MET A 635 15.31 11.94 14.12
N GLY A 636 15.10 10.65 13.85
CA GLY A 636 15.17 9.59 14.86
C GLY A 636 13.94 9.38 15.75
N CYS A 637 12.85 10.16 15.60
CA CYS A 637 11.62 9.88 16.35
C CYS A 637 10.36 10.34 15.59
N GLN A 638 9.99 9.60 14.55
CA GLN A 638 8.74 9.82 13.79
C GLN A 638 7.51 9.72 14.72
N LYS A 639 7.52 8.75 15.64
CA LYS A 639 6.44 8.48 16.61
C LYS A 639 6.28 9.62 17.63
N GLN A 640 7.38 10.18 18.14
CA GLN A 640 7.31 11.25 19.15
C GLN A 640 6.85 12.58 18.56
N ALA A 641 7.26 12.94 17.34
CA ALA A 641 6.77 14.17 16.69
C ALA A 641 5.26 14.12 16.41
N LEU A 642 4.76 13.00 15.87
CA LEU A 642 3.32 12.78 15.65
C LEU A 642 2.53 12.85 16.96
N ASN A 643 3.06 12.26 18.04
CA ASN A 643 2.38 12.14 19.32
C ASN A 643 2.55 13.37 20.25
N THR A 644 3.43 14.32 19.91
CA THR A 644 3.68 15.54 20.70
C THR A 644 2.99 16.78 20.11
N GLU A 645 2.78 16.84 18.79
CA GLU A 645 2.12 17.97 18.11
C GLU A 645 0.63 17.69 17.85
N VAL A 646 -0.26 18.30 18.65
CA VAL A 646 -1.71 18.04 18.62
C VAL A 646 -2.34 18.34 17.25
N ASP A 647 -1.89 19.39 16.55
CA ASP A 647 -2.40 19.74 15.21
C ASP A 647 -2.04 18.71 14.14
N ILE A 648 -0.83 18.17 14.21
CA ILE A 648 -0.36 17.12 13.31
C ILE A 648 -1.18 15.85 13.53
N LEU A 649 -1.48 15.52 14.79
CA LEU A 649 -2.29 14.36 15.12
C LEU A 649 -3.74 14.51 14.63
N ARG A 650 -4.33 15.69 14.78
CA ARG A 650 -5.67 16.02 14.24
C ARG A 650 -5.70 15.86 12.71
N LEU A 651 -4.69 16.40 12.02
CA LEU A 651 -4.52 16.25 10.57
C LEU A 651 -4.36 14.80 10.13
N PHE A 652 -3.50 14.04 10.81
CA PHE A 652 -3.23 12.64 10.53
C PHE A 652 -4.52 11.82 10.53
N TRP A 653 -5.32 11.92 11.60
CA TRP A 653 -6.54 11.12 11.74
C TRP A 653 -7.65 11.55 10.80
N SER A 654 -7.75 12.85 10.47
CA SER A 654 -8.69 13.31 9.44
C SER A 654 -8.28 12.81 8.04
N CYS A 655 -7.00 12.84 7.70
CA CYS A 655 -6.50 12.24 6.46
C CYS A 655 -6.81 10.74 6.41
N PHE A 656 -6.53 10.02 7.49
CA PHE A 656 -6.75 8.57 7.60
C PHE A 656 -8.20 8.19 7.35
N ILE A 657 -9.17 8.86 7.99
CA ILE A 657 -10.59 8.56 7.80
C ILE A 657 -11.01 8.81 6.36
N ILE A 658 -10.71 10.00 5.82
CA ILE A 658 -11.16 10.39 4.48
C ILE A 658 -10.52 9.47 3.43
N GLU A 659 -9.21 9.21 3.53
CA GLU A 659 -8.49 8.35 2.60
C GLU A 659 -9.07 6.93 2.59
N CYS A 660 -9.22 6.31 3.77
CA CYS A 660 -9.72 4.93 3.88
C CYS A 660 -11.14 4.77 3.33
N ASP A 661 -12.02 5.77 3.53
CA ASP A 661 -13.36 5.76 2.95
C ASP A 661 -13.37 5.80 1.41
N ARG A 662 -12.37 6.44 0.79
CA ARG A 662 -12.23 6.44 -0.69
C ARG A 662 -11.57 5.15 -1.18
N LEU A 663 -10.55 4.67 -0.47
CA LEU A 663 -9.85 3.43 -0.81
C LEU A 663 -10.76 2.20 -0.78
N ALA A 664 -11.73 2.17 0.14
CA ALA A 664 -12.69 1.07 0.27
C ALA A 664 -13.63 0.89 -0.94
N GLU A 665 -13.67 1.85 -1.87
CA GLU A 665 -14.59 1.81 -3.03
C GLU A 665 -13.91 2.09 -4.38
N LEU A 666 -12.86 2.93 -4.44
CA LEU A 666 -12.25 3.38 -5.69
C LEU A 666 -10.93 2.70 -6.07
N GLU A 667 -10.44 1.74 -5.27
CA GLU A 667 -9.19 1.01 -5.52
C GLU A 667 -7.99 1.95 -5.86
N LEU A 668 -7.89 3.07 -5.15
CA LEU A 668 -6.88 4.10 -5.40
C LEU A 668 -5.50 3.73 -4.79
N PRO A 669 -4.40 4.36 -5.26
CA PRO A 669 -3.12 4.27 -4.58
C PRO A 669 -3.22 4.71 -3.11
N ARG A 670 -2.46 4.04 -2.23
CA ARG A 670 -2.43 4.39 -0.81
C ARG A 670 -1.33 5.40 -0.52
N SER A 671 -1.53 6.24 0.49
CA SER A 671 -0.43 6.92 1.16
C SER A 671 0.37 5.93 2.03
N SER A 672 1.49 6.37 2.61
CA SER A 672 2.23 5.58 3.60
C SER A 672 1.79 5.87 5.04
N LEU A 673 0.78 6.73 5.25
CA LEU A 673 0.31 7.09 6.61
C LEU A 673 -0.26 5.90 7.36
N GLN A 674 -0.81 4.91 6.65
CA GLN A 674 -1.41 3.74 7.27
C GLN A 674 -0.42 2.93 8.12
N GLN A 675 0.88 3.00 7.78
CA GLN A 675 1.96 2.34 8.54
C GLN A 675 2.10 2.87 9.97
N LEU A 676 1.63 4.10 10.22
CA LEU A 676 1.73 4.77 11.51
C LEU A 676 0.46 4.66 12.35
N THR A 677 -0.61 4.06 11.80
CA THR A 677 -1.95 4.06 12.42
C THR A 677 -1.99 3.38 13.78
N ASP A 678 -1.28 2.26 13.91
CA ASP A 678 -1.33 1.46 15.15
C ASP A 678 -0.46 2.07 16.26
N ASP A 679 0.52 2.90 15.90
CA ASP A 679 1.44 3.60 16.80
C ASP A 679 1.01 5.05 17.13
N ALA A 680 0.04 5.60 16.38
CA ALA A 680 -0.42 6.97 16.55
C ALA A 680 -1.37 7.10 17.76
N ASN A 681 -1.12 8.08 18.61
CA ASN A 681 -2.03 8.43 19.69
C ASN A 681 -3.36 8.94 19.15
N LEU A 682 -4.44 8.77 19.90
CA LEU A 682 -5.71 9.41 19.55
C LEU A 682 -5.60 10.95 19.72
N PRO A 683 -6.23 11.73 18.83
CA PRO A 683 -6.13 13.19 18.88
C PRO A 683 -6.93 13.73 20.07
N ARG A 684 -6.58 14.95 20.51
CA ARG A 684 -7.42 15.76 21.41
C ARG A 684 -7.83 17.03 20.69
N CYS A 685 -9.05 17.49 20.94
CA CYS A 685 -9.58 18.72 20.37
C CYS A 685 -10.25 19.52 21.49
N GLU A 686 -9.57 20.52 22.02
CA GLU A 686 -10.06 21.30 23.18
C GLU A 686 -11.32 22.12 22.87
N ASN A 687 -11.55 22.44 21.58
CA ASN A 687 -12.69 23.25 21.12
C ASN A 687 -13.91 22.42 20.68
N LEU A 688 -13.89 21.09 20.85
CA LEU A 688 -15.05 20.23 20.59
C LEU A 688 -15.77 19.88 21.89
N ASP A 689 -17.09 19.85 21.85
CA ASP A 689 -17.88 19.31 22.96
C ASP A 689 -17.70 17.79 23.08
N ASP A 690 -18.15 17.24 24.22
CA ASP A 690 -17.97 15.83 24.56
C ASP A 690 -18.61 14.88 23.53
N ILE A 691 -19.76 15.26 22.94
CA ILE A 691 -20.47 14.42 21.97
C ILE A 691 -19.73 14.36 20.63
N HIS A 692 -19.27 15.49 20.11
CA HIS A 692 -18.53 15.55 18.84
C HIS A 692 -17.15 14.92 18.98
N MET A 693 -16.46 15.15 20.10
CA MET A 693 -15.17 14.52 20.38
C MET A 693 -15.31 13.00 20.51
N THR A 694 -16.30 12.52 21.26
CA THR A 694 -16.58 11.07 21.37
C THR A 694 -16.90 10.47 20.01
N ALA A 695 -17.73 11.14 19.21
CA ALA A 695 -18.09 10.63 17.89
C ALA A 695 -16.89 10.60 16.93
N TYR A 696 -16.00 11.59 16.98
CA TYR A 696 -14.79 11.60 16.17
C TYR A 696 -13.84 10.44 16.54
N LEU A 697 -13.59 10.22 17.83
CA LEU A 697 -12.78 9.08 18.30
C LEU A 697 -13.41 7.73 17.97
N ALA A 698 -14.73 7.61 18.13
CA ALA A 698 -15.46 6.40 17.77
C ALA A 698 -15.39 6.12 16.26
N GLU A 699 -15.41 7.16 15.42
CA GLU A 699 -15.26 7.03 13.97
C GLU A 699 -13.84 6.60 13.56
N ILE A 700 -12.80 7.12 14.23
CA ILE A 700 -11.41 6.64 14.06
C ILE A 700 -11.34 5.14 14.39
N SER A 701 -11.87 4.76 15.54
CA SER A 701 -11.79 3.38 16.05
C SER A 701 -12.54 2.38 15.16
N ILE A 702 -13.78 2.70 14.74
CA ILE A 702 -14.55 1.82 13.83
C ILE A 702 -13.92 1.73 12.45
N ARG A 703 -13.24 2.80 11.99
CA ARG A 703 -12.51 2.76 10.72
C ARG A 703 -11.32 1.81 10.76
N ARG A 704 -10.56 1.82 11.86
CA ARG A 704 -9.50 0.82 12.09
C ARG A 704 -10.07 -0.60 12.14
N LEU A 705 -11.21 -0.81 12.80
CA LEU A 705 -11.89 -2.13 12.79
C LEU A 705 -12.35 -2.53 11.38
N LEU A 706 -12.90 -1.61 10.59
CA LEU A 706 -13.30 -1.88 9.21
C LEU A 706 -12.12 -2.27 8.32
N ASN A 707 -10.98 -1.58 8.43
CA ASN A 707 -9.76 -1.96 7.71
C ASN A 707 -9.32 -3.39 8.06
N ARG A 708 -9.41 -3.76 9.35
CA ARG A 708 -9.14 -5.14 9.83
C ARG A 708 -10.12 -6.16 9.28
N ILE A 709 -11.41 -5.82 9.21
CA ILE A 709 -12.44 -6.67 8.60
C ILE A 709 -12.11 -6.91 7.12
N HIS A 710 -11.77 -5.86 6.37
CA HIS A 710 -11.35 -5.99 4.97
C HIS A 710 -10.11 -6.89 4.83
N ASN A 711 -9.10 -6.69 5.68
CA ASN A 711 -7.86 -7.46 5.65
C ASN A 711 -8.07 -8.95 5.97
N SER A 712 -8.80 -9.24 7.05
CA SER A 712 -8.92 -10.59 7.61
C SER A 712 -9.86 -11.50 6.80
N LEU A 713 -10.91 -10.93 6.21
CA LEU A 713 -11.96 -11.72 5.54
C LEU A 713 -11.87 -11.66 4.02
N TYR A 714 -11.21 -10.64 3.47
CA TYR A 714 -11.13 -10.41 2.02
C TYR A 714 -9.69 -10.20 1.54
N PRO A 715 -8.72 -11.04 1.94
CA PRO A 715 -7.35 -10.92 1.48
C PRO A 715 -7.26 -11.18 -0.03
N ARG A 716 -6.25 -10.56 -0.66
CA ARG A 716 -5.89 -10.83 -2.06
C ARG A 716 -5.48 -12.30 -2.17
N LYS A 717 -6.22 -13.11 -2.93
CA LYS A 717 -5.72 -14.43 -3.35
C LYS A 717 -4.65 -14.19 -4.42
N PRO A 718 -3.41 -14.67 -4.26
CA PRO A 718 -2.34 -14.46 -5.26
C PRO A 718 -2.64 -15.01 -6.67
N ASN A 719 -3.69 -15.83 -6.84
CA ASN A 719 -3.98 -16.58 -8.07
C ASN A 719 -5.25 -16.17 -8.84
N ALA A 720 -5.75 -14.94 -8.71
CA ALA A 720 -7.01 -14.52 -9.36
C ALA A 720 -6.87 -13.52 -10.52
N LEU A 721 -5.69 -13.39 -11.15
CA LEU A 721 -5.50 -12.51 -12.31
C LEU A 721 -5.79 -13.17 -13.67
N ASN A 722 -6.27 -14.42 -13.71
CA ASN A 722 -6.55 -15.16 -14.96
C ASN A 722 -8.03 -15.49 -15.21
N THR A 723 -8.96 -14.64 -14.77
CA THR A 723 -10.37 -14.72 -15.25
C THR A 723 -10.96 -13.34 -15.49
N SER A 724 -10.41 -12.60 -16.44
CA SER A 724 -11.10 -11.42 -16.98
C SER A 724 -10.58 -11.08 -18.38
N LEU A 725 -10.58 -12.07 -19.29
CA LEU A 725 -10.55 -11.84 -20.76
C LEU A 725 -10.93 -13.10 -21.57
N SER A 726 -11.72 -14.03 -21.00
CA SER A 726 -12.42 -15.05 -21.79
C SER A 726 -13.93 -14.80 -21.77
N SER A 727 -14.39 -13.99 -22.71
CA SER A 727 -15.78 -14.01 -23.15
C SER A 727 -16.02 -15.32 -23.91
N THR A 728 -16.31 -16.42 -23.19
CA THR A 728 -17.16 -17.56 -23.65
C THR A 728 -17.26 -18.77 -22.69
N SER A 729 -16.68 -18.77 -21.50
CA SER A 729 -16.87 -19.89 -20.55
C SER A 729 -17.92 -19.56 -19.47
N LEU A 730 -19.04 -20.29 -19.49
CA LEU A 730 -20.13 -20.31 -18.48
C LEU A 730 -19.74 -21.06 -17.19
N MET A 731 -18.45 -21.10 -16.83
CA MET A 731 -17.98 -21.77 -15.62
C MET A 731 -17.77 -20.74 -14.50
N THR A 732 -18.56 -20.87 -13.45
CA THR A 732 -18.56 -20.04 -12.23
C THR A 732 -17.24 -20.16 -11.47
N PRO A 733 -16.51 -19.08 -11.19
CA PRO A 733 -15.54 -19.09 -10.10
C PRO A 733 -16.32 -19.34 -8.80
N GLU A 734 -16.01 -20.42 -8.07
CA GLU A 734 -16.63 -20.69 -6.77
C GLU A 734 -16.25 -19.57 -5.80
N GLU A 735 -17.22 -18.73 -5.41
CA GLU A 735 -17.00 -17.75 -4.36
C GLU A 735 -17.18 -18.40 -3.00
N PHE A 736 -16.13 -18.34 -2.18
CA PHE A 736 -16.07 -18.84 -0.80
C PHE A 736 -16.55 -20.29 -0.69
N SER A 737 -15.66 -21.27 -0.82
CA SER A 737 -16.03 -22.68 -0.66
C SER A 737 -16.55 -22.96 0.76
N ILE A 738 -17.25 -24.08 0.97
CA ILE A 738 -17.74 -24.45 2.31
C ILE A 738 -16.59 -24.63 3.32
N ASP A 739 -15.43 -25.11 2.85
CA ASP A 739 -14.23 -25.26 3.67
C ASP A 739 -13.62 -23.90 4.03
N GLU A 740 -13.64 -22.94 3.10
CA GLU A 740 -13.24 -21.55 3.36
C GLU A 740 -14.18 -20.89 4.38
N LEU A 741 -15.50 -21.07 4.25
CA LEU A 741 -16.46 -20.57 5.24
C LEU A 741 -16.23 -21.18 6.63
N THR A 742 -15.93 -22.47 6.69
CA THR A 742 -15.65 -23.16 7.96
C THR A 742 -14.40 -22.58 8.62
N SER A 743 -13.35 -22.30 7.83
CA SER A 743 -12.11 -21.67 8.28
C SER A 743 -12.31 -20.25 8.82
N ILE A 744 -13.12 -19.42 8.13
CA ILE A 744 -13.31 -18.01 8.53
C ILE A 744 -14.42 -17.80 9.55
N THR A 745 -15.23 -18.82 9.88
CA THR A 745 -16.38 -18.66 10.80
C THR A 745 -15.96 -18.13 12.17
N SER A 746 -14.89 -18.68 12.76
CA SER A 746 -14.35 -18.19 14.03
C SER A 746 -13.77 -16.78 13.92
N VAL A 747 -13.23 -16.42 12.76
CA VAL A 747 -12.72 -15.07 12.47
C VAL A 747 -13.88 -14.07 12.43
N CYS A 748 -14.98 -14.41 11.75
CA CYS A 748 -16.19 -13.58 11.72
C CYS A 748 -16.79 -13.38 13.12
N GLU A 749 -16.83 -14.43 13.94
CA GLU A 749 -17.34 -14.36 15.32
C GLU A 749 -16.46 -13.47 16.21
N GLU A 750 -15.12 -13.58 16.10
CA GLU A 750 -14.20 -12.71 16.81
C GLU A 750 -14.34 -11.24 16.35
N LEU A 751 -14.41 -10.98 15.05
CA LEU A 751 -14.59 -9.63 14.52
C LEU A 751 -15.94 -9.01 14.93
N HIS A 752 -17.01 -9.81 15.00
CA HIS A 752 -18.31 -9.34 15.53
C HIS A 752 -18.21 -9.04 17.03
N SER A 753 -17.54 -9.89 17.81
CA SER A 753 -17.31 -9.61 19.23
C SER A 753 -16.55 -8.30 19.44
N GLN A 754 -15.56 -8.00 18.59
CA GLN A 754 -14.85 -6.72 18.64
C GLN A 754 -15.73 -5.53 18.24
N LEU A 755 -16.67 -5.73 17.32
CA LEU A 755 -17.66 -4.72 16.94
C LEU A 755 -18.63 -4.43 18.11
N ASP A 756 -19.08 -5.46 18.83
CA ASP A 756 -19.92 -5.29 20.03
C ASP A 756 -19.15 -4.59 21.15
N LEU A 757 -17.88 -4.93 21.35
CA LEU A 757 -17.02 -4.26 22.32
C LEU A 757 -16.78 -2.79 21.96
N TRP A 758 -16.56 -2.48 20.69
CA TRP A 758 -16.48 -1.10 20.21
C TRP A 758 -17.75 -0.32 20.54
N HIS A 759 -18.93 -0.90 20.30
CA HIS A 759 -20.22 -0.26 20.60
C HIS A 759 -20.41 -0.05 22.11
N ALA A 760 -20.09 -1.07 22.91
CA ALA A 760 -20.18 -1.00 24.37
C ALA A 760 -19.20 0.03 24.97
N ALA A 761 -18.04 0.23 24.34
CA ALA A 761 -17.02 1.19 24.77
C ALA A 761 -17.44 2.66 24.56
N ILE A 762 -18.41 2.94 23.69
CA ILE A 762 -18.98 4.29 23.56
C ILE A 762 -19.76 4.61 24.85
N PRO A 763 -19.52 5.78 25.49
CA PRO A 763 -20.28 6.22 26.67
C PRO A 763 -21.79 6.13 26.45
N GLU A 764 -22.53 5.65 27.45
CA GLU A 764 -23.97 5.34 27.34
C GLU A 764 -24.80 6.50 26.77
N GLN A 765 -24.51 7.71 27.20
CA GLN A 765 -25.15 8.95 26.75
C GLN A 765 -24.95 9.29 25.26
N PHE A 766 -23.90 8.74 24.62
CA PHE A 766 -23.57 8.95 23.20
C PHE A 766 -23.60 7.67 22.38
N ARG A 767 -23.94 6.53 23.01
CA ARG A 767 -23.98 5.22 22.39
C ARG A 767 -25.20 5.15 21.47
N PRO A 768 -25.02 4.87 20.16
CA PRO A 768 -26.15 4.79 19.25
C PRO A 768 -27.04 3.58 19.60
N PRO A 769 -28.37 3.74 19.75
CA PRO A 769 -29.26 2.60 19.88
C PRO A 769 -29.27 1.78 18.58
N LEU A 770 -29.15 0.46 18.68
CA LEU A 770 -29.12 -0.47 17.54
C LEU A 770 -30.53 -0.96 17.14
N ASN A 771 -31.54 -0.12 17.37
CA ASN A 771 -32.92 -0.38 16.99
C ASN A 771 -33.34 0.60 15.87
N LEU A 772 -34.62 0.54 15.48
CA LEU A 772 -35.18 1.41 14.45
C LEU A 772 -35.55 2.82 14.95
N GLU A 773 -35.22 3.20 16.18
CA GLU A 773 -35.56 4.51 16.71
C GLU A 773 -34.83 5.63 15.96
N ASP A 774 -35.50 6.76 15.79
CA ASP A 774 -34.89 7.95 15.20
C ASP A 774 -33.87 8.56 16.17
N ILE A 775 -32.75 9.01 15.63
CA ILE A 775 -31.67 9.65 16.37
C ILE A 775 -31.56 11.08 15.85
N ASP A 776 -31.76 12.07 16.72
CA ASP A 776 -31.73 13.48 16.31
C ASP A 776 -30.32 13.93 15.89
N ASN A 777 -29.29 13.46 16.58
CA ASN A 777 -27.90 13.83 16.29
C ASN A 777 -27.33 13.03 15.11
N ASP A 778 -26.82 13.74 14.09
CA ASP A 778 -26.29 13.12 12.88
C ASP A 778 -24.97 12.37 13.10
N ARG A 779 -24.12 12.82 14.03
CA ARG A 779 -22.86 12.13 14.37
C ARG A 779 -23.13 10.78 15.01
N ILE A 780 -24.08 10.70 15.94
CA ILE A 780 -24.51 9.42 16.54
C ILE A 780 -25.16 8.53 15.46
N SER A 781 -25.95 9.11 14.55
CA SER A 781 -26.54 8.39 13.42
C SER A 781 -25.46 7.77 12.51
N ILE A 782 -24.37 8.49 12.24
CA ILE A 782 -23.23 7.99 11.47
C ILE A 782 -22.57 6.80 12.17
N LEU A 783 -22.36 6.84 13.48
CA LEU A 783 -21.80 5.71 14.23
C LEU A 783 -22.67 4.45 14.09
N ARG A 784 -23.99 4.60 14.15
CA ARG A 784 -24.95 3.50 13.90
C ARG A 784 -24.83 2.95 12.47
N ILE A 785 -24.72 3.83 11.48
CA ILE A 785 -24.52 3.43 10.08
C ILE A 785 -23.21 2.65 9.92
N ARG A 786 -22.11 3.11 10.53
CA ARG A 786 -20.81 2.42 10.50
C ARG A 786 -20.85 1.06 11.20
N TYR A 787 -21.60 0.94 12.29
CA TYR A 787 -21.81 -0.34 12.98
C TYR A 787 -22.44 -1.37 12.02
N TYR A 788 -23.56 -1.01 11.39
CA TYR A 788 -24.20 -1.94 10.46
C TYR A 788 -23.36 -2.19 9.21
N ALA A 789 -22.63 -1.18 8.72
CA ALA A 789 -21.64 -1.34 7.65
C ALA A 789 -20.65 -2.47 7.97
N ALA A 790 -20.02 -2.40 9.15
CA ALA A 790 -19.10 -3.42 9.63
C ALA A 790 -19.77 -4.80 9.76
N ARG A 791 -20.94 -4.86 10.42
CA ARG A 791 -21.66 -6.12 10.67
C ARG A 791 -22.05 -6.82 9.36
N HIS A 792 -22.55 -6.08 8.37
CA HIS A 792 -22.90 -6.71 7.09
C HIS A 792 -21.66 -7.10 6.29
N ILE A 793 -20.53 -6.38 6.37
CA ILE A 793 -19.27 -6.80 5.72
C ILE A 793 -18.72 -8.08 6.38
N ILE A 794 -18.80 -8.24 7.71
CA ILE A 794 -18.33 -9.43 8.42
C ILE A 794 -19.04 -10.71 7.93
N TYR A 795 -20.35 -10.65 7.73
CA TYR A 795 -21.17 -11.82 7.40
C TYR A 795 -21.53 -11.98 5.91
N ARG A 796 -21.10 -11.06 5.06
CA ARG A 796 -21.33 -11.14 3.61
C ARG A 796 -20.78 -12.41 2.93
N PRO A 797 -19.66 -13.04 3.35
CA PRO A 797 -19.17 -14.25 2.69
C PRO A 797 -20.22 -15.38 2.68
N PHE A 798 -21.04 -15.47 3.74
CA PHE A 798 -22.11 -16.46 3.84
C PHE A 798 -23.23 -16.22 2.84
N VAL A 799 -23.61 -14.97 2.56
CA VAL A 799 -24.59 -14.65 1.52
C VAL A 799 -24.04 -14.99 0.13
N LEU A 800 -22.79 -14.64 -0.14
CA LEU A 800 -22.15 -14.91 -1.44
C LEU A 800 -22.04 -16.41 -1.71
N HIS A 801 -21.65 -17.21 -0.70
CA HIS A 801 -21.64 -18.67 -0.82
C HIS A 801 -23.02 -19.25 -1.15
N VAL A 802 -24.06 -18.85 -0.41
CA VAL A 802 -25.40 -19.40 -0.59
C VAL A 802 -25.99 -19.04 -1.96
N THR A 803 -25.72 -17.83 -2.43
CA THR A 803 -26.23 -17.32 -3.71
C THR A 803 -25.49 -17.89 -4.92
N THR A 804 -24.25 -18.35 -4.75
CA THR A 804 -23.48 -19.05 -5.80
C THR A 804 -23.77 -20.56 -5.85
N HIS A 805 -24.04 -21.23 -4.71
CA HIS A 805 -24.21 -22.68 -4.62
C HIS A 805 -25.68 -23.14 -4.54
N ASN A 806 -26.50 -22.73 -5.52
CA ASN A 806 -27.96 -22.97 -5.50
C ASN A 806 -28.37 -24.45 -5.34
N ASN A 807 -27.59 -25.39 -5.87
CA ASN A 807 -27.92 -26.83 -5.93
C ASN A 807 -27.31 -27.70 -4.82
N SER A 808 -26.48 -27.13 -3.93
CA SER A 808 -25.80 -27.88 -2.87
C SER A 808 -26.63 -27.95 -1.58
N GLN A 809 -26.43 -28.99 -0.77
CA GLN A 809 -26.97 -29.03 0.60
C GLN A 809 -26.20 -28.02 1.44
N ILE A 810 -26.86 -26.93 1.85
CA ILE A 810 -26.24 -25.84 2.61
C ILE A 810 -26.55 -26.05 4.10
N PRO A 811 -25.55 -26.05 4.99
CA PRO A 811 -25.78 -26.17 6.44
C PRO A 811 -26.64 -25.04 7.00
N SER A 812 -27.49 -25.35 7.98
CA SER A 812 -28.36 -24.34 8.63
C SER A 812 -27.56 -23.19 9.27
N ALA A 813 -26.37 -23.47 9.81
CA ALA A 813 -25.50 -22.46 10.41
C ALA A 813 -25.01 -21.40 9.39
N VAL A 814 -24.81 -21.79 8.13
CA VAL A 814 -24.44 -20.86 7.05
C VAL A 814 -25.62 -19.94 6.71
N ILE A 815 -26.83 -20.50 6.67
CA ILE A 815 -28.07 -19.75 6.41
C ILE A 815 -28.36 -18.73 7.54
N GLU A 816 -28.15 -19.13 8.80
CA GLU A 816 -28.30 -18.23 9.95
C GLU A 816 -27.34 -17.04 9.89
N LYS A 817 -26.06 -17.29 9.60
CA LYS A 817 -25.05 -16.23 9.44
C LYS A 817 -25.34 -15.32 8.23
N ALA A 818 -25.85 -15.88 7.13
CA ALA A 818 -26.35 -15.08 6.01
C ALA A 818 -27.51 -14.17 6.43
N GLY A 819 -28.42 -14.65 7.29
CA GLY A 819 -29.49 -13.86 7.91
C GLY A 819 -28.99 -12.61 8.65
N ILE A 820 -27.89 -12.73 9.40
CA ILE A 820 -27.25 -11.59 10.11
C ILE A 820 -26.79 -10.51 9.12
N CYS A 821 -26.19 -10.93 8.00
CA CYS A 821 -25.78 -10.00 6.94
C CYS A 821 -26.99 -9.26 6.34
N ILE A 822 -28.06 -10.00 6.03
CA ILE A 822 -29.28 -9.49 5.39
C ILE A 822 -30.00 -8.47 6.30
N GLU A 823 -30.16 -8.80 7.58
CA GLU A 823 -30.70 -7.89 8.58
C GLU A 823 -29.86 -6.60 8.65
N SER A 824 -28.54 -6.74 8.71
CA SER A 824 -27.62 -5.60 8.80
C SER A 824 -27.66 -4.71 7.57
N CYS A 825 -27.78 -5.28 6.35
CA CYS A 825 -27.99 -4.50 5.12
C CYS A 825 -29.32 -3.71 5.17
N SER A 826 -30.38 -4.31 5.71
CA SER A 826 -31.70 -3.68 5.82
C SER A 826 -31.66 -2.49 6.78
N LEU A 827 -31.04 -2.67 7.96
CA LEU A 827 -30.84 -1.61 8.95
C LEU A 827 -29.91 -0.51 8.44
N TYR A 828 -28.84 -0.87 7.72
CA TYR A 828 -27.97 0.09 7.05
C TYR A 828 -28.74 1.03 6.10
N LEU A 829 -29.60 0.49 5.23
CA LEU A 829 -30.41 1.31 4.31
C LEU A 829 -31.42 2.21 5.04
N TYR A 830 -32.06 1.69 6.09
CA TYR A 830 -32.99 2.49 6.89
C TYR A 830 -32.31 3.71 7.51
N HIS A 831 -31.13 3.51 8.11
CA HIS A 831 -30.44 4.58 8.82
C HIS A 831 -29.71 5.57 7.90
N THR A 832 -29.18 5.12 6.76
CA THR A 832 -28.58 6.02 5.76
C THR A 832 -29.59 6.98 5.13
N SER A 833 -30.87 6.60 5.11
CA SER A 833 -31.96 7.43 4.59
C SER A 833 -32.08 8.80 5.25
N LYS A 834 -31.65 8.96 6.51
CA LYS A 834 -31.64 10.27 7.17
C LYS A 834 -30.50 11.15 6.63
N ILE A 835 -29.27 10.60 6.61
CA ILE A 835 -28.06 11.33 6.24
C ILE A 835 -28.07 11.70 4.75
N LEU A 836 -28.60 10.84 3.88
CA LEU A 836 -28.67 11.09 2.43
C LEU A 836 -29.70 12.16 2.01
N ARG A 837 -30.44 12.78 2.96
CA ARG A 837 -31.40 13.86 2.66
C ARG A 837 -30.76 15.22 2.41
N ALA A 838 -29.49 15.39 2.82
CA ALA A 838 -28.78 16.66 2.69
C ALA A 838 -27.30 16.44 2.32
N PRO A 839 -26.62 17.48 1.77
CA PRO A 839 -25.20 17.38 1.44
C PRO A 839 -24.36 17.13 2.66
N SER A 840 -23.52 16.11 2.57
CA SER A 840 -22.53 15.78 3.57
C SER A 840 -21.30 15.18 2.88
N GLN A 841 -20.17 15.19 3.57
CA GLN A 841 -18.96 14.49 3.10
C GLN A 841 -19.13 12.96 2.94
N TYR A 842 -20.18 12.38 3.54
CA TYR A 842 -20.51 10.96 3.48
C TYR A 842 -21.43 10.61 2.32
N THR A 843 -22.06 11.60 1.67
CA THR A 843 -23.13 11.39 0.68
C THR A 843 -22.71 10.39 -0.39
N TRP A 844 -21.52 10.57 -0.97
CA TRP A 844 -21.02 9.65 -2.00
C TRP A 844 -20.76 8.24 -1.47
N THR A 845 -20.04 8.11 -0.35
CA THR A 845 -19.69 6.81 0.24
C THR A 845 -20.94 6.03 0.66
N PHE A 846 -21.92 6.71 1.28
CA PHE A 846 -23.17 6.08 1.70
C PHE A 846 -24.08 5.76 0.52
N ALA A 847 -24.10 6.56 -0.54
CA ALA A 847 -24.80 6.21 -1.78
C ALA A 847 -24.25 4.92 -2.38
N LEU A 848 -22.93 4.81 -2.47
CA LEU A 848 -22.28 3.66 -3.08
C LEU A 848 -22.39 2.40 -2.22
N SER A 849 -22.21 2.51 -0.91
CA SER A 849 -22.43 1.38 0.02
C SER A 849 -23.91 0.98 0.10
N SER A 850 -24.86 1.90 -0.12
CA SER A 850 -26.29 1.58 -0.25
C SER A 850 -26.58 0.74 -1.49
N LEU A 851 -25.90 1.00 -2.63
CA LEU A 851 -25.95 0.12 -3.80
C LEU A 851 -25.48 -1.29 -3.44
N GLY A 852 -24.35 -1.42 -2.74
CA GLY A 852 -23.85 -2.71 -2.27
C GLY A 852 -24.87 -3.45 -1.39
N ALA A 853 -25.49 -2.76 -0.43
CA ALA A 853 -26.54 -3.33 0.41
C ALA A 853 -27.76 -3.80 -0.39
N VAL A 854 -28.23 -3.00 -1.36
CA VAL A 854 -29.33 -3.37 -2.26
C VAL A 854 -29.00 -4.60 -3.12
N ILE A 855 -27.76 -4.71 -3.63
CA ILE A 855 -27.32 -5.89 -4.37
C ILE A 855 -27.42 -7.14 -3.50
N ILE A 856 -26.90 -7.10 -2.26
CA ILE A 856 -26.94 -8.23 -1.32
C ILE A 856 -28.38 -8.64 -0.98
N LEU A 857 -29.26 -7.68 -0.70
CA LEU A 857 -30.68 -7.92 -0.44
C LEU A 857 -31.40 -8.52 -1.66
N THR A 858 -31.08 -8.03 -2.86
CA THR A 858 -31.66 -8.54 -4.11
C THR A 858 -31.21 -9.96 -4.41
N LEU A 859 -29.93 -10.26 -4.26
CA LEU A 859 -29.42 -11.63 -4.43
C LEU A 859 -30.05 -12.61 -3.43
N SER A 860 -30.23 -12.16 -2.19
CA SER A 860 -30.86 -12.95 -1.13
C SER A 860 -32.35 -13.18 -1.41
N TRP A 861 -33.07 -12.19 -1.92
CA TRP A 861 -34.47 -12.33 -2.33
C TRP A 861 -34.65 -13.29 -3.52
N LEU A 862 -33.72 -13.27 -4.48
CA LEU A 862 -33.74 -14.15 -5.64
C LEU A 862 -33.41 -15.61 -5.29
N ASN A 863 -32.77 -15.86 -4.14
CA ASN A 863 -32.40 -17.20 -3.70
C ASN A 863 -33.49 -17.81 -2.79
N PRO A 864 -34.08 -18.97 -3.14
CA PRO A 864 -35.16 -19.57 -2.35
C PRO A 864 -34.83 -19.86 -0.87
N LYS A 865 -33.55 -20.14 -0.56
CA LYS A 865 -33.10 -20.47 0.80
C LYS A 865 -32.92 -19.24 1.68
N LEU A 866 -32.74 -18.04 1.10
CA LEU A 866 -32.56 -16.78 1.85
C LEU A 866 -33.78 -15.86 1.78
N ARG A 867 -34.69 -16.09 0.83
CA ARG A 867 -35.84 -15.23 0.56
C ARG A 867 -36.69 -14.92 1.79
N PHE A 868 -36.79 -15.83 2.76
CA PHE A 868 -37.59 -15.60 3.96
C PHE A 868 -37.04 -14.47 4.86
N PHE A 869 -35.74 -14.15 4.76
CA PHE A 869 -35.14 -13.00 5.46
C PHE A 869 -35.42 -11.66 4.75
N VAL A 870 -35.86 -11.69 3.48
CA VAL A 870 -36.18 -10.51 2.68
C VAL A 870 -37.62 -10.64 2.16
N PRO A 871 -38.66 -10.37 2.96
CA PRO A 871 -40.03 -10.51 2.49
C PRO A 871 -40.36 -9.52 1.35
N GLU A 872 -39.86 -8.28 1.42
CA GLU A 872 -40.19 -7.19 0.48
C GLU A 872 -38.95 -6.43 -0.01
N VAL A 873 -38.24 -6.98 -0.99
CA VAL A 873 -37.04 -6.33 -1.57
C VAL A 873 -37.36 -5.00 -2.29
N ASP A 874 -38.55 -4.87 -2.87
CA ASP A 874 -38.95 -3.66 -3.61
C ASP A 874 -39.02 -2.42 -2.70
N SER A 875 -39.36 -2.61 -1.41
CA SER A 875 -39.38 -1.52 -0.42
C SER A 875 -37.98 -0.94 -0.22
N PHE A 876 -36.98 -1.81 -0.02
CA PHE A 876 -35.58 -1.39 0.14
C PHE A 876 -35.00 -0.77 -1.13
N GLN A 877 -35.30 -1.33 -2.30
CA GLN A 877 -34.90 -0.78 -3.59
C GLN A 877 -35.52 0.61 -3.81
N SER A 878 -36.81 0.78 -3.49
CA SER A 878 -37.51 2.07 -3.60
C SER A 878 -36.91 3.09 -2.64
N MET A 879 -36.64 2.69 -1.39
CA MET A 879 -36.01 3.55 -0.39
C MET A 879 -34.66 4.08 -0.85
N ALA A 880 -33.79 3.21 -1.38
CA ALA A 880 -32.50 3.62 -1.92
C ALA A 880 -32.65 4.60 -3.11
N ILE A 881 -33.56 4.32 -4.05
CA ILE A 881 -33.85 5.18 -5.19
C ILE A 881 -34.42 6.54 -4.74
N ASP A 882 -35.34 6.57 -3.80
CA ASP A 882 -35.99 7.79 -3.32
C ASP A 882 -35.01 8.70 -2.55
N ASN A 883 -34.02 8.10 -1.88
CA ASN A 883 -32.93 8.83 -1.24
C ASN A 883 -31.94 9.42 -2.26
N LEU A 884 -31.65 8.68 -3.35
CA LEU A 884 -30.65 9.07 -4.33
C LEU A 884 -31.18 9.92 -5.49
N SER A 885 -32.47 9.82 -5.83
CA SER A 885 -33.13 10.59 -6.91
C SER A 885 -33.11 12.10 -6.69
N ARG A 886 -32.87 12.53 -5.46
CA ARG A 886 -32.75 13.94 -5.07
C ARG A 886 -31.41 14.57 -5.50
N TRP A 887 -30.45 13.74 -5.89
CA TRP A 887 -29.11 14.15 -6.27
C TRP A 887 -28.98 14.18 -7.79
N ASN A 888 -28.84 15.38 -8.35
CA ASN A 888 -28.60 15.57 -9.79
C ASN A 888 -27.10 15.80 -10.07
N VAL A 889 -26.28 14.81 -9.74
CA VAL A 889 -24.82 14.84 -9.92
C VAL A 889 -24.38 13.56 -10.61
N SER A 890 -23.53 13.66 -11.64
CA SER A 890 -23.15 12.54 -12.53
C SER A 890 -22.87 11.24 -11.79
N SER A 891 -22.00 11.29 -10.78
CA SER A 891 -21.58 10.15 -9.97
C SER A 891 -22.72 9.42 -9.24
N ILE A 892 -23.75 10.14 -8.77
CA ILE A 892 -24.92 9.53 -8.12
C ILE A 892 -25.97 9.13 -9.16
N SER A 893 -26.08 9.88 -10.26
CA SER A 893 -26.98 9.53 -11.37
C SER A 893 -26.65 8.15 -11.95
N ASP A 894 -25.37 7.79 -12.05
CA ASP A 894 -24.95 6.46 -12.50
C ASP A 894 -25.36 5.37 -11.50
N VAL A 895 -25.19 5.60 -10.19
CA VAL A 895 -25.65 4.68 -9.13
C VAL A 895 -27.18 4.52 -9.17
N LEU A 896 -27.91 5.62 -9.38
CA LEU A 896 -29.37 5.64 -9.48
C LEU A 896 -29.84 4.81 -10.68
N ALA A 897 -29.22 4.98 -11.85
CA ALA A 897 -29.54 4.21 -13.05
C ALA A 897 -29.37 2.70 -12.83
N ILE A 898 -28.30 2.29 -12.13
CA ILE A 898 -28.06 0.90 -11.77
C ILE A 898 -29.16 0.39 -10.81
N LEU A 899 -29.51 1.15 -9.77
CA LEU A 899 -30.58 0.79 -8.82
C LEU A 899 -31.95 0.66 -9.49
N GLU A 900 -32.29 1.57 -10.38
CA GLU A 900 -33.52 1.54 -11.17
C GLU A 900 -33.57 0.29 -12.06
N GLU A 901 -32.45 -0.07 -12.70
CA GLU A 901 -32.36 -1.28 -13.52
C GLU A 901 -32.48 -2.55 -12.68
N ILE A 902 -31.82 -2.63 -11.52
CA ILE A 902 -31.97 -3.72 -10.54
C ILE A 902 -33.45 -3.88 -10.17
N ARG A 903 -34.12 -2.80 -9.76
CA ARG A 903 -35.53 -2.82 -9.36
C ARG A 903 -36.45 -3.24 -10.50
N ARG A 904 -36.25 -2.68 -11.69
CA ARG A 904 -37.04 -3.00 -12.89
C ARG A 904 -36.95 -4.49 -13.22
N LYS A 905 -35.73 -5.06 -13.26
CA LYS A 905 -35.51 -6.48 -13.54
C LYS A 905 -36.04 -7.39 -12.44
N THR A 906 -35.93 -6.97 -11.18
CA THR A 906 -36.52 -7.70 -10.03
C THR A 906 -38.04 -7.79 -10.15
N ARG A 907 -38.72 -6.69 -10.49
CA ARG A 907 -40.18 -6.64 -10.72
C ARG A 907 -40.64 -7.47 -11.92
N LEU A 908 -39.82 -7.59 -12.97
CA LEU A 908 -40.14 -8.45 -14.10
C LEU A 908 -40.09 -9.93 -13.69
N ARG A 909 -39.11 -10.33 -12.87
CA ARG A 909 -38.98 -11.70 -12.37
C ARG A 909 -40.01 -12.07 -11.30
N SER A 910 -40.62 -11.10 -10.60
CA SER A 910 -41.70 -11.39 -9.64
C SER A 910 -43.06 -11.64 -10.29
N ARG A 911 -43.22 -11.26 -11.58
CA ARG A 911 -44.46 -11.42 -12.37
C ARG A 911 -44.48 -12.71 -13.21
N VAL A 912 -43.33 -13.38 -13.34
CA VAL A 912 -43.14 -14.67 -13.99
C VAL A 912 -43.03 -15.72 -12.89
#